data_AF-A0A2V2UVR3-F1
#
_entry.id   AF-A0A2V2UVR3-F1
#
_cell.length_a   1.000
_cell.length_b   1.000
_cell.length_c   1.000
_cell.angle_alpha   90.00
_cell.angle_beta   90.00
_cell.angle_gamma   90.00
#
_symmetry.space_group_name_H-M   'P 1'
#
loop_
_entity.id
_entity.type
_entity.pdbx_description
1 polymer ?
#
loop_
_entity_poly.entity_id
_entity_poly.type
_entity_poly.pdbx_seq_one_letter_code
_entity_poly.pdbx_strand_id
1 'polypeptide(L)'
;MQASDRYKRMERAVRDEMDMEEDVHKLYEHCMDNLLKWLVAAVEFTAGVQEFNKQSLDAAAEEARNPMTTSAPMYLEGFYESVYNASWSHVVEIPGGEGTGMDVREGEPEQQWTYKEVGGTLEKDDSVAQSGEAPLRLMVLTSEKGWPYSWNAPHRAGNYFFIYCGVERVWQIIRNDLTKWFSNFDLTLNPSSLFRVLIGTPGIGKSMAAGSYILYQLLHYDAEKLQVVVHCFGGRDVYVFDKIAKTVTKYKGNAISESVLYGLWQRGMKGYIIYDVAKKGKPPARDFLPSSGWGMIVVSSPNLDNYEEWAKQLKARRIIMNCPAKMVVKAMCAWMERGLDKDKQAEYWKKVKKHMKKVGPIPRHIFDEGSYIDRLGAVNDALLAIKDTDVKEFFTLGGEKKWYSKDPCHKLVKIVRARTEEGAEVFFNASICARIGFRIADRLEKEMKAKDLLLLILGSRGALVSKYVEQLGLRVFMYGELVIALVEELNELRPPERNGAQDSVLKINHQGHPTRTVGLRELQGGVTRTPMEYGVLYLPADEKFPLVDGFFFMESPQKTLVGLQMTMASAHHTKTSTVWQFYKRLAKYFKGWKKLSRDMSWEMIYIQHEISKKISKWQGCDYVNPRNKSDAKKEIVAFWDGKVHQYHFVLTPDFVSKIREMGAQ
;
A
#
# COMPACT_ATOMS: atom_id res chain seq x y z
N MET A 1 -16.92 -26.31 49.39
CA MET A 1 -16.37 -25.04 49.92
C MET A 1 -15.36 -24.47 48.92
N GLN A 2 -15.74 -23.47 48.13
CA GLN A 2 -14.81 -22.75 47.21
C GLN A 2 -15.22 -21.26 47.04
N ALA A 3 -15.93 -20.70 48.02
CA ALA A 3 -16.36 -19.30 48.05
C ALA A 3 -15.48 -18.39 48.94
N SER A 4 -14.53 -18.96 49.71
CA SER A 4 -13.74 -18.25 50.72
C SER A 4 -12.65 -17.32 50.13
N ASP A 5 -11.97 -17.72 49.04
CA ASP A 5 -10.77 -17.00 48.59
C ASP A 5 -11.06 -15.78 47.70
N ARG A 6 -12.19 -15.76 46.98
CA ARG A 6 -12.63 -14.57 46.24
C ARG A 6 -13.17 -13.49 47.19
N TYR A 7 -13.92 -13.90 48.21
CA TYR A 7 -14.47 -12.99 49.21
C TYR A 7 -13.36 -12.31 50.02
N LYS A 8 -12.36 -13.07 50.49
CA LYS A 8 -11.18 -12.53 51.17
C LYS A 8 -10.32 -11.59 50.31
N ARG A 9 -10.35 -11.75 48.97
CA ARG A 9 -9.63 -10.87 48.03
C ARG A 9 -10.38 -9.57 47.78
N MET A 10 -11.71 -9.62 47.67
CA MET A 10 -12.57 -8.43 47.63
C MET A 10 -12.51 -7.66 48.94
N GLU A 11 -12.56 -8.35 50.08
CA GLU A 11 -12.46 -7.72 51.40
C GLU A 11 -11.11 -7.04 51.62
N ARG A 12 -10.02 -7.63 51.11
CA ARG A 12 -8.70 -6.98 51.09
C ARG A 12 -8.68 -5.74 50.20
N ALA A 13 -9.19 -5.85 48.96
CA ALA A 13 -9.23 -4.72 48.04
C ALA A 13 -10.10 -3.56 48.55
N VAL A 14 -11.25 -3.87 49.17
CA VAL A 14 -12.13 -2.85 49.78
C VAL A 14 -11.45 -2.22 51.00
N ARG A 15 -10.71 -3.00 51.80
CA ARG A 15 -9.95 -2.44 52.92
C ARG A 15 -8.79 -1.56 52.44
N ASP A 16 -8.05 -2.00 51.42
CA ASP A 16 -6.97 -1.21 50.82
C ASP A 16 -7.52 0.10 50.19
N GLU A 17 -8.73 0.07 49.62
CA GLU A 17 -9.43 1.24 49.05
C GLU A 17 -9.95 2.19 50.13
N MET A 18 -10.53 1.67 51.22
CA MET A 18 -10.94 2.46 52.39
C MET A 18 -9.74 3.12 53.08
N ASP A 19 -8.63 2.39 53.21
CA ASP A 19 -7.39 2.89 53.80
C ASP A 19 -6.78 4.02 52.95
N MET A 20 -6.84 3.91 51.62
CA MET A 20 -6.45 4.99 50.70
C MET A 20 -7.38 6.20 50.79
N GLU A 21 -8.69 6.01 50.93
CA GLU A 21 -9.67 7.09 51.07
C GLU A 21 -9.50 7.85 52.40
N GLU A 22 -9.17 7.14 53.49
CA GLU A 22 -8.84 7.73 54.79
C GLU A 22 -7.53 8.54 54.75
N ASP A 23 -6.50 8.03 54.07
CA ASP A 23 -5.24 8.75 53.86
C ASP A 23 -5.43 10.01 52.99
N VAL A 24 -6.27 9.93 51.94
CA VAL A 24 -6.64 11.09 51.12
C VAL A 24 -7.38 12.14 51.96
N HIS A 25 -8.32 11.72 52.81
CA HIS A 25 -9.06 12.66 53.67
C HIS A 25 -8.13 13.42 54.62
N LYS A 26 -7.20 12.71 55.29
CA LYS A 26 -6.20 13.32 56.19
C LYS A 26 -5.25 14.28 55.46
N LEU A 27 -4.82 13.91 54.24
CA LEU A 27 -4.03 14.80 53.39
C LEU A 27 -4.81 16.08 53.04
N TYR A 28 -6.11 15.97 52.73
CA TYR A 28 -6.96 17.13 52.49
C TYR A 28 -7.16 18.01 53.73
N GLU A 29 -7.39 17.44 54.92
CA GLU A 29 -7.51 18.17 56.18
C GLU A 29 -6.25 19.00 56.48
N HIS A 30 -5.08 18.49 56.10
CA HIS A 30 -3.79 19.17 56.24
C HIS A 30 -3.39 20.01 55.01
N CYS A 31 -4.31 20.28 54.07
CA CYS A 31 -4.08 21.08 52.85
C CYS A 31 -2.96 20.56 51.92
N MET A 32 -2.74 19.24 51.93
CA MET A 32 -1.71 18.51 51.19
C MET A 32 -2.16 18.15 49.77
N ASP A 33 -2.44 19.18 48.96
CA ASP A 33 -3.02 19.05 47.61
C ASP A 33 -2.00 18.77 46.49
N ASN A 34 -0.69 18.71 46.78
CA ASN A 34 0.34 18.41 45.78
C ASN A 34 1.65 17.83 46.38
N LEU A 35 2.44 17.16 45.52
CA LEU A 35 3.68 16.46 45.89
C LEU A 35 4.81 17.38 46.40
N LEU A 36 4.80 18.67 46.04
CA LEU A 36 5.80 19.64 46.53
C LEU A 36 5.51 20.04 47.97
N LYS A 37 4.23 20.21 48.34
CA LYS A 37 3.83 20.40 49.73
C LYS A 37 4.17 19.16 50.56
N TRP A 38 3.97 17.95 50.00
CA TRP A 38 4.33 16.68 50.63
C TRP A 38 5.81 16.60 51.05
N LEU A 39 6.73 17.02 50.20
CA LEU A 39 8.17 17.02 50.50
C LEU A 39 8.59 17.97 51.63
N VAL A 40 7.81 19.00 51.91
CA VAL A 40 8.12 20.04 52.92
C VAL A 40 7.18 19.92 54.13
N ALA A 41 6.33 18.89 54.14
CA ALA A 41 5.41 18.63 55.24
C ALA A 41 6.16 18.34 56.54
N ALA A 42 5.74 18.96 57.63
CA ALA A 42 6.21 18.56 58.95
C ALA A 42 5.81 17.10 59.21
N VAL A 43 6.65 16.37 59.96
CA VAL A 43 6.41 14.95 60.28
C VAL A 43 5.05 14.72 60.91
N GLU A 44 4.54 15.69 61.68
CA GLU A 44 3.21 15.67 62.29
C GLU A 44 2.06 15.55 61.27
N PHE A 45 2.23 16.09 60.05
CA PHE A 45 1.22 16.02 58.98
C PHE A 45 1.32 14.77 58.11
N THR A 46 2.43 14.02 58.21
CA THR A 46 2.66 12.76 57.46
C THR A 46 2.61 11.53 58.36
N ALA A 47 2.43 11.70 59.67
CA ALA A 47 2.40 10.63 60.67
C ALA A 47 1.11 9.79 60.62
N GLY A 48 0.02 10.35 60.09
CA GLY A 48 -1.28 9.68 59.98
C GLY A 48 -1.51 8.88 58.69
N VAL A 49 -0.57 8.97 57.73
CA VAL A 49 -0.61 8.29 56.42
C VAL A 49 0.03 6.91 56.55
N GLN A 50 -0.57 5.89 55.94
CA GLN A 50 0.00 4.54 55.99
C GLN A 50 1.38 4.48 55.32
N GLU A 51 2.31 3.75 55.94
CA GLU A 51 3.73 3.67 55.52
C GLU A 51 3.91 3.26 54.05
N PHE A 52 3.04 2.40 53.53
CA PHE A 52 3.07 1.98 52.12
C PHE A 52 2.71 3.12 51.14
N ASN A 53 1.69 3.91 51.48
CA ASN A 53 1.29 5.08 50.72
C ASN A 53 2.33 6.20 50.86
N LYS A 54 2.92 6.34 52.05
CA LYS A 54 4.02 7.26 52.34
C LYS A 54 5.24 6.99 51.45
N GLN A 55 5.70 5.73 51.39
CA GLN A 55 6.81 5.32 50.53
C GLN A 55 6.54 5.58 49.03
N SER A 56 5.29 5.40 48.60
CA SER A 56 4.87 5.66 47.22
C SER A 56 4.85 7.17 46.91
N LEU A 57 4.35 7.99 47.84
CA LEU A 57 4.33 9.45 47.72
C LEU A 57 5.75 10.03 47.80
N ASP A 58 6.62 9.52 48.67
CA ASP A 58 8.03 9.92 48.78
C ASP A 58 8.80 9.59 47.50
N ALA A 59 8.57 8.39 46.92
CA ALA A 59 9.16 8.01 45.64
C ALA A 59 8.68 8.90 44.49
N ALA A 60 7.36 9.15 44.40
CA ALA A 60 6.78 10.04 43.39
C ALA A 60 7.25 11.48 43.54
N ALA A 61 7.43 11.95 44.77
CA ALA A 61 7.88 13.30 45.05
C ALA A 61 9.39 13.48 44.80
N GLU A 62 10.23 12.50 45.12
CA GLU A 62 11.65 12.54 44.73
C GLU A 62 11.86 12.37 43.22
N GLU A 63 10.98 11.63 42.53
CA GLU A 63 10.99 11.60 41.07
C GLU A 63 10.58 12.96 40.48
N ALA A 64 9.59 13.64 41.07
CA ALA A 64 9.22 15.01 40.71
C ALA A 64 10.31 16.05 41.03
N ARG A 65 11.21 15.75 41.98
CA ARG A 65 12.32 16.62 42.41
C ARG A 65 13.57 16.49 41.54
N ASN A 66 13.71 15.41 40.78
CA ASN A 66 14.89 15.14 39.96
C ASN A 66 14.96 16.06 38.71
N PRO A 67 15.90 17.02 38.65
CA PRO A 67 16.02 17.94 37.51
C PRO A 67 16.55 17.26 36.24
N MET A 68 17.20 16.09 36.38
CA MET A 68 17.82 15.36 35.26
C MET A 68 16.79 14.67 34.34
N THR A 69 15.58 14.41 34.82
CA THR A 69 14.50 13.74 34.06
C THR A 69 13.57 14.75 33.37
N THR A 70 13.74 16.05 33.63
CA THR A 70 12.88 17.12 33.09
C THR A 70 13.71 17.98 32.14
N SER A 71 13.84 17.58 30.87
CA SER A 71 14.39 18.51 29.87
C SER A 71 13.45 19.71 29.79
N ALA A 72 13.95 20.90 30.13
CA ALA A 72 13.17 22.13 30.04
C ALA A 72 12.52 22.26 28.65
N PRO A 73 11.26 22.74 28.57
CA PRO A 73 10.61 22.97 27.29
C PRO A 73 11.47 23.87 26.42
N MET A 74 11.65 23.49 25.15
CA MET A 74 12.34 24.32 24.17
C MET A 74 11.30 25.12 23.39
N TYR A 75 11.26 26.44 23.60
CA TYR A 75 10.41 27.34 22.83
C TYR A 75 11.02 27.59 21.45
N LEU A 76 10.25 27.34 20.40
CA LEU A 76 10.69 27.47 19.01
C LEU A 76 10.14 28.76 18.40
N GLU A 77 10.86 29.87 18.65
CA GLU A 77 10.43 31.20 18.23
C GLU A 77 10.25 31.31 16.71
N GLY A 78 9.09 31.83 16.27
CA GLY A 78 8.73 31.99 14.86
C GLY A 78 8.43 30.69 14.10
N PHE A 79 8.46 29.52 14.74
CA PHE A 79 8.11 28.26 14.07
C PHE A 79 6.59 28.14 13.84
N TYR A 80 5.77 28.71 14.73
CA TYR A 80 4.32 28.75 14.56
C TYR A 80 3.96 29.50 13.27
N GLU A 81 4.42 30.75 13.16
CA GLU A 81 4.16 31.62 12.01
C GLU A 81 4.74 31.05 10.72
N SER A 82 5.91 30.41 10.77
CA SER A 82 6.49 29.76 9.58
C SER A 82 5.63 28.62 9.05
N VAL A 83 5.02 27.83 9.93
CA VAL A 83 4.13 26.73 9.54
C VAL A 83 2.76 27.26 9.11
N TYR A 84 2.21 28.23 9.86
CA TYR A 84 0.92 28.84 9.58
C TYR A 84 0.93 29.58 8.23
N ASN A 85 1.96 30.40 7.97
CA ASN A 85 2.10 31.18 6.75
C ASN A 85 2.83 30.42 5.62
N ALA A 86 2.84 29.08 5.65
CA ALA A 86 3.51 28.28 4.63
C ALA A 86 2.96 28.60 3.22
N SER A 87 3.87 28.76 2.27
CA SER A 87 3.54 29.15 0.89
C SER A 87 3.06 27.96 0.07
N TRP A 88 2.04 28.22 -0.75
CA TRP A 88 1.47 27.25 -1.67
C TRP A 88 2.13 27.28 -3.03
N SER A 89 2.21 26.10 -3.64
CA SER A 89 2.52 25.93 -5.05
C SER A 89 1.85 24.66 -5.56
N HIS A 90 1.72 24.50 -6.86
CA HIS A 90 1.09 23.33 -7.44
C HIS A 90 1.69 22.94 -8.79
N VAL A 91 1.42 21.70 -9.18
CA VAL A 91 1.87 21.13 -10.45
C VAL A 91 0.69 20.59 -11.22
N VAL A 92 0.51 21.10 -12.44
CA VAL A 92 -0.53 20.68 -13.38
C VAL A 92 0.05 19.89 -14.53
N GLU A 93 -0.79 19.03 -15.11
CA GLU A 93 -0.46 18.23 -16.28
C GLU A 93 -0.82 18.98 -17.57
N ILE A 94 0.16 19.25 -18.44
CA ILE A 94 -0.08 19.90 -19.74
C ILE A 94 -0.12 18.85 -20.86
N PRO A 95 -1.21 18.74 -21.64
CA PRO A 95 -1.26 17.91 -22.83
C PRO A 95 -0.24 18.39 -23.88
N GLY A 96 0.60 17.50 -24.41
CA GLY A 96 1.61 17.84 -25.42
C GLY A 96 1.84 16.70 -26.42
N GLY A 97 2.24 17.06 -27.65
CA GLY A 97 2.29 16.15 -28.81
C GLY A 97 3.23 14.94 -28.70
N GLU A 98 4.38 15.06 -28.04
CA GLU A 98 5.36 13.96 -27.86
C GLU A 98 5.44 13.42 -26.43
N GLY A 99 4.61 13.93 -25.52
CA GLY A 99 4.56 13.50 -24.14
C GLY A 99 3.94 14.56 -23.24
N THR A 100 3.16 14.09 -22.27
CA THR A 100 2.51 14.95 -21.29
C THR A 100 3.52 15.71 -20.43
N GLY A 101 3.52 17.04 -20.48
CA GLY A 101 4.37 17.92 -19.67
C GLY A 101 3.87 18.08 -18.24
N MET A 102 4.73 18.57 -17.34
CA MET A 102 4.35 19.01 -15.99
C MET A 102 4.74 20.48 -15.86
N ASP A 103 3.81 21.30 -15.40
CA ASP A 103 3.98 22.74 -15.24
C ASP A 103 3.85 23.12 -13.78
N VAL A 104 4.83 23.87 -13.28
CA VAL A 104 4.93 24.25 -11.87
C VAL A 104 4.46 25.69 -11.73
N ARG A 105 3.50 25.92 -10.83
CA ARG A 105 2.86 27.20 -10.60
C ARG A 105 2.94 27.58 -9.13
N GLU A 106 3.11 28.86 -8.86
CA GLU A 106 3.04 29.42 -7.52
C GLU A 106 1.57 29.64 -7.11
N GLY A 107 1.31 29.62 -5.80
CA GLY A 107 -0.02 29.78 -5.23
C GLY A 107 -0.84 28.50 -5.15
N GLU A 108 -2.01 28.62 -4.53
CA GLU A 108 -3.01 27.56 -4.49
C GLU A 108 -3.59 27.32 -5.90
N PRO A 109 -3.93 26.06 -6.25
CA PRO A 109 -4.63 25.79 -7.49
C PRO A 109 -6.06 26.34 -7.43
N GLU A 110 -6.54 26.89 -8.54
CA GLU A 110 -7.92 27.39 -8.67
C GLU A 110 -8.97 26.31 -8.38
N GLN A 111 -8.72 25.09 -8.85
CA GLN A 111 -9.55 23.92 -8.57
C GLN A 111 -8.76 22.84 -7.83
N GLN A 112 -9.19 22.53 -6.60
CA GLN A 112 -8.69 21.39 -5.84
C GLN A 112 -9.42 20.09 -6.22
N TRP A 113 -8.91 18.94 -5.75
CA TRP A 113 -9.57 17.65 -5.99
C TRP A 113 -10.95 17.61 -5.33
N THR A 114 -11.95 17.20 -6.12
CA THR A 114 -13.30 16.93 -5.62
C THR A 114 -13.41 15.49 -5.15
N TYR A 115 -14.26 15.28 -4.16
CA TYR A 115 -14.52 13.96 -3.60
C TYR A 115 -16.01 13.71 -3.49
N LYS A 116 -16.42 12.48 -3.75
CA LYS A 116 -17.78 11.98 -3.53
C LYS A 116 -17.80 10.88 -2.49
N GLU A 117 -18.84 10.84 -1.68
CA GLU A 117 -19.07 9.76 -0.74
C GLU A 117 -19.62 8.53 -1.46
N VAL A 118 -18.96 7.38 -1.28
CA VAL A 118 -19.35 6.11 -1.87
C VAL A 118 -19.16 5.03 -0.80
N GLY A 119 -20.26 4.46 -0.30
CA GLY A 119 -20.21 3.44 0.76
C GLY A 119 -19.58 3.95 2.07
N GLY A 120 -19.90 5.17 2.51
CA GLY A 120 -19.37 5.76 3.75
C GLY A 120 -17.88 6.15 3.70
N THR A 121 -17.28 6.18 2.50
CA THR A 121 -15.86 6.51 2.28
C THR A 121 -15.73 7.49 1.12
N LEU A 122 -14.63 8.26 1.06
CA LEU A 122 -14.44 9.29 0.01
C LEU A 122 -13.68 8.73 -1.21
N GLU A 123 -14.20 8.96 -2.42
CA GLU A 123 -13.47 8.78 -3.68
C GLU A 123 -13.20 10.11 -4.35
N LYS A 124 -12.05 10.19 -5.04
CA LYS A 124 -11.79 11.27 -5.96
C LYS A 124 -12.85 11.25 -7.07
N ASP A 125 -13.50 12.39 -7.31
CA ASP A 125 -14.50 12.50 -8.36
C ASP A 125 -13.88 12.99 -9.67
N ASP A 126 -13.42 12.04 -10.48
CA ASP A 126 -12.83 12.34 -11.79
C ASP A 126 -13.85 12.88 -12.81
N SER A 127 -15.15 12.89 -12.50
CA SER A 127 -16.20 13.42 -13.38
C SER A 127 -16.35 14.94 -13.35
N VAL A 128 -15.78 15.60 -12.34
CA VAL A 128 -15.91 17.06 -12.10
C VAL A 128 -14.73 17.84 -12.70
N ALA A 129 -13.78 17.17 -13.35
CA ALA A 129 -12.74 17.84 -14.12
C ALA A 129 -13.38 18.54 -15.33
N GLN A 130 -13.35 19.88 -15.36
CA GLN A 130 -13.89 20.64 -16.48
C GLN A 130 -13.09 20.32 -17.75
N SER A 131 -13.79 20.14 -18.87
CA SER A 131 -13.16 19.88 -20.15
C SER A 131 -12.29 21.08 -20.55
N GLY A 132 -10.97 20.89 -20.60
CA GLY A 132 -10.01 21.91 -21.05
C GLY A 132 -9.01 22.38 -19.99
N GLU A 133 -9.26 22.16 -18.69
CA GLU A 133 -8.31 22.54 -17.65
C GLU A 133 -7.18 21.52 -17.47
N ALA A 134 -5.97 22.03 -17.24
CA ALA A 134 -4.78 21.22 -17.01
C ALA A 134 -4.92 20.42 -15.70
N PRO A 135 -4.94 19.07 -15.71
CA PRO A 135 -5.25 18.30 -14.52
C PRO A 135 -4.26 18.53 -13.37
N LEU A 136 -4.74 18.94 -12.20
CA LEU A 136 -3.95 19.05 -10.98
C LEU A 136 -3.38 17.68 -10.56
N ARG A 137 -2.04 17.60 -10.40
CA ARG A 137 -1.33 16.38 -10.00
C ARG A 137 -0.70 16.45 -8.62
N LEU A 138 -0.31 17.63 -8.18
CA LEU A 138 0.44 17.83 -6.95
C LEU A 138 0.20 19.24 -6.41
N MET A 139 0.04 19.38 -5.10
CA MET A 139 0.23 20.64 -4.40
C MET A 139 1.47 20.52 -3.50
N VAL A 140 2.06 21.65 -3.15
CA VAL A 140 3.26 21.74 -2.34
C VAL A 140 3.09 22.86 -1.33
N LEU A 141 3.40 22.55 -0.08
CA LEU A 141 3.49 23.55 0.98
C LEU A 141 4.95 23.72 1.39
N THR A 142 5.41 24.97 1.45
CA THR A 142 6.79 25.33 1.81
C THR A 142 6.79 26.26 3.01
N SER A 143 7.48 25.85 4.08
CA SER A 143 7.66 26.61 5.32
C SER A 143 9.12 26.99 5.46
N GLU A 144 9.43 28.27 5.74
CA GLU A 144 10.81 28.78 5.82
C GLU A 144 11.66 28.05 6.86
N LYS A 145 11.09 27.79 8.05
CA LYS A 145 11.71 27.03 9.13
C LYS A 145 11.48 25.52 9.02
N GLY A 146 10.79 25.05 7.97
CA GLY A 146 10.46 23.64 7.76
C GLY A 146 9.27 23.16 8.59
N TRP A 147 9.25 21.85 8.88
CA TRP A 147 8.12 21.13 9.46
C TRP A 147 8.56 20.24 10.63
N PRO A 148 7.67 19.84 11.56
CA PRO A 148 8.03 18.95 12.67
C PRO A 148 8.79 17.68 12.25
N TYR A 149 8.44 17.09 11.11
CA TYR A 149 9.15 15.95 10.56
C TYR A 149 10.61 16.29 10.19
N SER A 150 10.87 17.46 9.59
CA SER A 150 12.22 17.89 9.22
C SER A 150 13.05 18.34 10.41
N TRP A 151 12.43 18.89 11.46
CA TRP A 151 13.12 19.24 12.72
C TRP A 151 13.70 18.02 13.45
N ASN A 152 13.15 16.83 13.18
CA ASN A 152 13.55 15.55 13.78
C ASN A 152 14.47 14.70 12.91
N ALA A 153 14.73 15.09 11.66
CA ALA A 153 15.53 14.33 10.72
C ALA A 153 16.94 14.96 10.58
N PRO A 154 18.03 14.16 10.55
CA PRO A 154 19.35 14.70 10.23
C PRO A 154 19.35 15.26 8.80
N HIS A 155 20.17 16.30 8.58
CA HIS A 155 20.29 17.11 7.36
C HIS A 155 19.89 16.38 6.06
N ARG A 156 18.75 16.78 5.47
CA ARG A 156 18.25 16.51 4.09
C ARG A 156 16.72 16.60 3.97
N ALA A 157 15.97 16.71 5.07
CA ALA A 157 14.53 16.95 4.98
C ALA A 157 14.29 18.41 4.55
N GLY A 158 13.75 18.59 3.34
CA GLY A 158 13.50 19.91 2.77
C GLY A 158 12.44 20.70 3.55
N ASN A 159 12.37 21.99 3.25
CA ASN A 159 11.40 22.93 3.79
C ASN A 159 9.97 22.76 3.26
N TYR A 160 9.74 21.74 2.42
CA TYR A 160 8.48 21.49 1.75
C TYR A 160 8.07 20.02 1.79
N PHE A 161 6.79 19.76 1.59
CA PHE A 161 6.26 18.42 1.37
C PHE A 161 5.18 18.40 0.28
N PHE A 162 4.90 17.20 -0.22
CA PHE A 162 4.00 16.98 -1.36
C PHE A 162 2.61 16.52 -0.94
N ILE A 163 1.59 17.23 -1.42
CA ILE A 163 0.18 16.87 -1.25
C ILE A 163 -0.33 16.35 -2.59
N TYR A 164 -0.83 15.12 -2.59
CA TYR A 164 -1.53 14.54 -3.74
C TYR A 164 -2.90 14.07 -3.28
N CYS A 165 -3.76 13.67 -4.21
CA CYS A 165 -5.14 13.27 -3.91
C CYS A 165 -5.29 12.23 -2.77
N GLY A 166 -4.28 11.38 -2.55
CA GLY A 166 -4.27 10.43 -1.44
C GLY A 166 -4.07 11.08 -0.09
N VAL A 167 -3.23 12.13 0.00
CA VAL A 167 -2.99 12.93 1.22
C VAL A 167 -4.18 13.85 1.48
N GLU A 168 -4.68 14.53 0.46
CA GLU A 168 -5.86 15.39 0.56
C GLU A 168 -7.08 14.62 1.06
N ARG A 169 -7.28 13.39 0.58
CA ARG A 169 -8.36 12.51 1.06
C ARG A 169 -8.29 12.24 2.56
N VAL A 170 -7.10 12.10 3.13
CA VAL A 170 -6.92 11.89 4.58
C VAL A 170 -7.44 13.12 5.33
N TRP A 171 -7.09 14.31 4.87
CA TRP A 171 -7.60 15.56 5.45
C TRP A 171 -9.12 15.66 5.33
N GLN A 172 -9.71 15.40 4.17
CA GLN A 172 -11.16 15.46 4.00
C GLN A 172 -11.92 14.51 4.95
N ILE A 173 -11.38 13.32 5.22
CA ILE A 173 -11.96 12.41 6.22
C ILE A 173 -11.90 13.03 7.62
N ILE A 174 -10.75 13.56 8.04
CA ILE A 174 -10.57 14.20 9.35
C ILE A 174 -11.46 15.44 9.48
N ARG A 175 -11.52 16.28 8.45
CA ARG A 175 -12.39 17.46 8.39
C ARG A 175 -13.85 17.09 8.59
N ASN A 176 -14.32 16.01 7.97
CA ASN A 176 -15.69 15.52 8.16
C ASN A 176 -15.92 15.03 9.60
N ASP A 177 -14.93 14.39 10.22
CA ASP A 177 -15.03 13.98 11.62
C ASP A 177 -15.07 15.17 12.57
N LEU A 178 -14.22 16.18 12.35
CA LEU A 178 -14.23 17.44 13.12
C LEU A 178 -15.58 18.16 12.96
N THR A 179 -16.10 18.24 11.74
CA THR A 179 -17.41 18.85 11.46
C THR A 179 -18.52 18.14 12.24
N LYS A 180 -18.55 16.80 12.22
CA LYS A 180 -19.51 16.00 12.99
C LYS A 180 -19.35 16.19 14.49
N TRP A 181 -18.10 16.23 14.97
CA TRP A 181 -17.79 16.41 16.38
C TRP A 181 -18.28 17.75 16.93
N PHE A 182 -18.05 18.85 16.20
CA PHE A 182 -18.45 20.18 16.65
C PHE A 182 -19.91 20.55 16.34
N SER A 183 -20.62 19.73 15.56
CA SER A 183 -22.05 19.95 15.26
C SER A 183 -23.00 19.20 16.20
N ASN A 184 -22.57 18.08 16.80
CA ASN A 184 -23.41 17.27 17.68
C ASN A 184 -22.88 17.26 19.11
N PHE A 185 -23.61 17.88 20.04
CA PHE A 185 -23.28 17.88 21.46
C PHE A 185 -23.22 16.45 22.05
N ASP A 186 -24.02 15.51 21.52
CA ASP A 186 -24.12 14.12 22.01
C ASP A 186 -22.89 13.24 21.66
N LEU A 187 -22.10 13.59 20.66
CA LEU A 187 -20.87 12.83 20.31
C LEU A 187 -19.75 13.03 21.33
N THR A 188 -19.87 14.01 22.23
CA THR A 188 -18.94 14.19 23.37
C THR A 188 -18.95 12.98 24.31
N LEU A 189 -20.03 12.18 24.32
CA LEU A 189 -20.17 10.97 25.12
C LEU A 189 -19.78 9.67 24.37
N ASN A 190 -19.49 9.73 23.05
CA ASN A 190 -19.10 8.56 22.25
C ASN A 190 -17.99 8.88 21.22
N PRO A 191 -16.71 8.94 21.64
CA PRO A 191 -15.59 9.50 20.87
C PRO A 191 -15.10 8.63 19.69
N SER A 192 -15.78 7.53 19.35
CA SER A 192 -15.32 6.56 18.34
C SER A 192 -15.04 7.13 16.94
N SER A 193 -15.61 8.29 16.58
CA SER A 193 -15.37 8.97 15.29
C SER A 193 -14.10 9.82 15.25
N LEU A 194 -13.51 10.16 16.40
CA LEU A 194 -12.36 11.05 16.49
C LEU A 194 -11.00 10.35 16.49
N PHE A 195 -11.01 9.04 16.69
CA PHE A 195 -9.81 8.23 16.69
C PHE A 195 -9.61 7.60 15.31
N ARG A 196 -8.52 8.00 14.65
CA ARG A 196 -8.15 7.50 13.32
C ARG A 196 -6.82 6.79 13.35
N VAL A 197 -6.67 5.76 12.51
CA VAL A 197 -5.36 5.17 12.20
C VAL A 197 -5.08 5.33 10.71
N LEU A 198 -4.02 6.05 10.38
CA LEU A 198 -3.54 6.19 9.01
C LEU A 198 -2.53 5.08 8.69
N ILE A 199 -2.93 4.19 7.79
CA ILE A 199 -2.15 3.03 7.34
C ILE A 199 -1.76 3.24 5.88
N GLY A 200 -0.55 2.82 5.52
CA GLY A 200 -0.09 2.87 4.14
C GLY A 200 1.31 2.31 4.00
N THR A 201 1.73 2.00 2.78
CA THR A 201 3.04 1.42 2.48
C THR A 201 4.18 2.22 3.13
N PRO A 202 5.15 1.58 3.81
CA PRO A 202 6.30 2.29 4.37
C PRO A 202 7.07 3.09 3.30
N GLY A 203 7.48 4.32 3.63
CA GLY A 203 8.28 5.17 2.73
C GLY A 203 7.49 6.02 1.72
N ILE A 204 6.14 5.99 1.74
CA ILE A 204 5.31 6.82 0.86
C ILE A 204 5.06 8.26 1.37
N GLY A 205 5.67 8.62 2.50
CA GLY A 205 5.55 9.97 3.06
C GLY A 205 4.32 10.21 3.96
N LYS A 206 3.82 9.20 4.69
CA LYS A 206 2.69 9.40 5.63
C LYS A 206 2.97 10.49 6.66
N SER A 207 4.05 10.36 7.42
CA SER A 207 4.40 11.34 8.45
C SER A 207 4.86 12.67 7.85
N MET A 208 5.74 12.61 6.84
CA MET A 208 6.28 13.78 6.15
C MET A 208 5.20 14.61 5.43
N ALA A 209 4.25 13.97 4.76
CA ALA A 209 3.23 14.65 3.95
C ALA A 209 1.87 14.71 4.66
N ALA A 210 1.24 13.57 4.95
CA ALA A 210 -0.09 13.57 5.57
C ALA A 210 -0.06 14.15 6.99
N GLY A 211 0.91 13.79 7.82
CA GLY A 211 1.06 14.36 9.17
C GLY A 211 1.26 15.88 9.13
N SER A 212 2.18 16.36 8.30
CA SER A 212 2.43 17.82 8.13
C SER A 212 1.22 18.55 7.54
N TYR A 213 0.51 17.95 6.60
CA TYR A 213 -0.67 18.55 5.99
C TYR A 213 -1.84 18.66 6.97
N ILE A 214 -2.08 17.60 7.76
CA ILE A 214 -3.07 17.61 8.83
C ILE A 214 -2.73 18.71 9.83
N LEU A 215 -1.46 18.84 10.24
CA LEU A 215 -1.04 19.93 11.12
C LEU A 215 -1.36 21.29 10.52
N TYR A 216 -0.93 21.56 9.29
CA TYR A 216 -1.21 22.83 8.60
C TYR A 216 -2.72 23.16 8.61
N GLN A 217 -3.54 22.19 8.22
CA GLN A 217 -4.98 22.34 8.16
C GLN A 217 -5.64 22.55 9.53
N LEU A 218 -5.17 21.87 10.58
CA LEU A 218 -5.69 22.05 11.95
C LEU A 218 -5.32 23.41 12.55
N LEU A 219 -4.15 23.96 12.18
CA LEU A 219 -3.77 25.31 12.58
C LEU A 219 -4.68 26.37 11.96
N HIS A 220 -5.15 26.15 10.73
CA HIS A 220 -6.12 27.01 10.04
C HIS A 220 -7.58 26.70 10.41
N TYR A 221 -7.83 25.67 11.20
CA TYR A 221 -9.16 25.40 11.74
C TYR A 221 -9.56 26.44 12.79
N ASP A 222 -10.84 26.56 13.08
CA ASP A 222 -11.39 27.45 14.12
C ASP A 222 -10.66 27.28 15.47
N ALA A 223 -10.05 28.37 15.96
CA ALA A 223 -9.22 28.38 17.17
C ALA A 223 -10.05 28.32 18.46
N GLU A 224 -11.32 28.74 18.43
CA GLU A 224 -12.22 28.66 19.58
C GLU A 224 -12.67 27.21 19.82
N LYS A 225 -12.80 26.45 18.73
CA LYS A 225 -13.16 25.02 18.78
C LYS A 225 -11.97 24.13 19.06
N LEU A 226 -10.81 24.48 18.52
CA LEU A 226 -9.58 23.70 18.61
C LEU A 226 -8.40 24.63 18.92
N GLN A 227 -7.96 24.64 20.17
CA GLN A 227 -6.95 25.57 20.68
C GLN A 227 -5.52 25.03 20.53
N VAL A 228 -5.36 23.71 20.57
CA VAL A 228 -4.03 23.08 20.57
C VAL A 228 -3.92 21.98 19.51
N VAL A 229 -2.80 21.94 18.81
CA VAL A 229 -2.44 20.79 17.95
C VAL A 229 -1.12 20.22 18.45
N VAL A 230 -1.09 18.90 18.67
CA VAL A 230 0.11 18.21 19.16
C VAL A 230 0.62 17.25 18.11
N HIS A 231 1.90 17.33 17.76
CA HIS A 231 2.55 16.39 16.85
C HIS A 231 3.63 15.61 17.59
N CYS A 232 3.36 14.32 17.82
CA CYS A 232 4.24 13.40 18.55
C CYS A 232 4.99 12.48 17.59
N PHE A 233 6.28 12.27 17.85
CA PHE A 233 7.09 11.25 17.17
C PHE A 233 7.49 10.20 18.20
N GLY A 234 6.77 9.07 18.22
CA GLY A 234 6.81 8.09 19.30
C GLY A 234 8.23 7.72 19.77
N GLY A 235 8.52 7.96 21.05
CA GLY A 235 9.83 7.70 21.65
C GLY A 235 10.87 8.82 21.48
N ARG A 236 10.50 10.01 20.97
CA ARG A 236 11.42 11.13 20.75
C ARG A 236 10.83 12.46 21.24
N ASP A 237 10.31 13.25 20.30
CA ASP A 237 10.00 14.66 20.48
C ASP A 237 8.50 14.89 20.27
N VAL A 238 7.94 15.76 21.10
CA VAL A 238 6.56 16.24 21.01
C VAL A 238 6.56 17.73 20.79
N TYR A 239 5.82 18.16 19.77
CA TYR A 239 5.63 19.56 19.42
C TYR A 239 4.20 19.97 19.75
N VAL A 240 4.05 20.92 20.66
CA VAL A 240 2.76 21.50 21.04
C VAL A 240 2.62 22.85 20.34
N PHE A 241 1.61 22.97 19.49
CA PHE A 241 1.23 24.21 18.82
C PHE A 241 0.04 24.82 19.55
N ASP A 242 0.29 25.89 20.28
CA ASP A 242 -0.77 26.70 20.91
C ASP A 242 -1.26 27.74 19.90
N LYS A 243 -2.53 27.66 19.49
CA LYS A 243 -3.12 28.56 18.50
C LYS A 243 -3.56 29.90 19.08
N ILE A 244 -3.75 29.98 20.40
CA ILE A 244 -4.13 31.21 21.09
C ILE A 244 -2.87 32.05 21.33
N ALA A 245 -1.85 31.42 21.92
CA ALA A 245 -0.56 32.07 22.15
C ALA A 245 0.29 32.18 20.88
N LYS A 246 -0.05 31.44 19.83
CA LYS A 246 0.72 31.31 18.57
C LYS A 246 2.16 30.88 18.82
N THR A 247 2.35 29.88 19.68
CA THR A 247 3.67 29.37 20.06
C THR A 247 3.85 27.90 19.68
N VAL A 248 5.12 27.50 19.55
CA VAL A 248 5.51 26.10 19.42
C VAL A 248 6.47 25.74 20.54
N THR A 249 6.11 24.72 21.32
CA THR A 249 6.95 24.21 22.39
C THR A 249 7.34 22.78 22.09
N LYS A 250 8.65 22.50 22.15
CA LYS A 250 9.22 21.17 21.99
C LYS A 250 9.53 20.55 23.35
N TYR A 251 9.03 19.34 23.54
CA TYR A 251 9.32 18.48 24.69
C TYR A 251 10.08 17.25 24.21
N LYS A 252 11.13 16.85 24.94
CA LYS A 252 11.88 15.62 24.67
C LYS A 252 11.51 14.56 25.69
N GLY A 253 11.30 13.32 25.24
CA GLY A 253 11.01 12.18 26.12
C GLY A 253 9.52 11.92 26.34
N ASN A 254 9.18 10.65 26.53
CA ASN A 254 7.79 10.19 26.58
C ASN A 254 7.05 10.62 27.85
N ALA A 255 7.66 10.47 29.04
CA ALA A 255 7.00 10.79 30.31
C ALA A 255 6.63 12.28 30.44
N ILE A 256 7.54 13.16 30.01
CA ILE A 256 7.29 14.62 29.96
C ILE A 256 6.13 14.94 29.00
N SER A 257 5.99 14.17 27.92
CA SER A 257 4.95 14.41 26.93
C SER A 257 3.56 14.06 27.45
N GLU A 258 3.44 12.99 28.24
CA GLU A 258 2.17 12.57 28.85
C GLU A 258 1.71 13.57 29.92
N SER A 259 2.62 14.05 30.79
CA SER A 259 2.27 15.03 31.81
C SER A 259 1.85 16.39 31.23
N VAL A 260 2.47 16.82 30.13
CA VAL A 260 2.08 18.05 29.40
C VAL A 260 0.69 17.93 28.80
N LEU A 261 0.39 16.82 28.13
CA LEU A 261 -0.95 16.57 27.57
C LEU A 261 -2.01 16.57 28.66
N TYR A 262 -1.73 15.92 29.80
CA TYR A 262 -2.62 15.91 30.96
C TYR A 262 -2.83 17.32 31.52
N GLY A 263 -1.76 18.12 31.65
CA GLY A 263 -1.85 19.50 32.14
C GLY A 263 -2.67 20.43 31.23
N LEU A 264 -2.55 20.27 29.90
CA LEU A 264 -3.37 21.03 28.94
C LEU A 264 -4.85 20.65 29.05
N TRP A 265 -5.13 19.35 29.22
CA TRP A 265 -6.48 18.86 29.42
C TRP A 265 -7.10 19.34 30.73
N GLN A 266 -6.37 19.32 31.85
CA GLN A 266 -6.82 19.84 33.15
C GLN A 266 -7.18 21.33 33.10
N ARG A 267 -6.56 22.10 32.19
CA ARG A 267 -6.91 23.50 31.92
C ARG A 267 -8.15 23.66 31.03
N GLY A 268 -8.82 22.57 30.67
CA GLY A 268 -10.00 22.55 29.83
C GLY A 268 -9.71 22.83 28.35
N MET A 269 -8.45 22.77 27.91
CA MET A 269 -8.11 23.06 26.52
C MET A 269 -8.59 21.94 25.60
N LYS A 270 -9.09 22.30 24.42
CA LYS A 270 -9.45 21.35 23.36
C LYS A 270 -8.34 21.23 22.33
N GLY A 271 -7.99 20.01 21.95
CA GLY A 271 -6.92 19.80 21.00
C GLY A 271 -7.02 18.53 20.16
N TYR A 272 -6.06 18.41 19.25
CA TYR A 272 -5.96 17.29 18.32
C TYR A 272 -4.52 16.76 18.27
N ILE A 273 -4.37 15.44 18.33
CA ILE A 273 -3.07 14.76 18.39
C ILE A 273 -2.76 14.07 17.07
N ILE A 274 -1.58 14.32 16.53
CA ILE A 274 -0.97 13.59 15.41
C ILE A 274 0.17 12.76 15.99
N TYR A 275 -0.01 11.45 16.07
CA TYR A 275 0.99 10.56 16.66
C TYR A 275 1.66 9.69 15.60
N ASP A 276 2.91 9.96 15.30
CA ASP A 276 3.74 9.17 14.38
C ASP A 276 4.43 8.02 15.12
N VAL A 277 4.06 6.78 14.78
CA VAL A 277 4.65 5.59 15.40
C VAL A 277 6.03 5.32 14.80
N ALA A 278 7.05 5.28 15.67
CA ALA A 278 8.40 4.94 15.25
C ALA A 278 8.50 3.55 14.57
N LYS A 279 9.55 3.36 13.76
CA LYS A 279 9.76 2.15 12.93
C LYS A 279 9.82 0.83 13.74
N LYS A 280 10.23 0.88 15.01
CA LYS A 280 10.21 -0.23 15.98
C LYS A 280 9.30 0.09 17.19
N GLY A 281 8.29 0.93 16.97
CA GLY A 281 7.55 1.60 18.03
C GLY A 281 6.47 0.72 18.66
N LYS A 282 6.26 0.93 19.96
CA LYS A 282 5.05 0.54 20.67
C LYS A 282 3.91 1.49 20.27
N PRO A 283 2.64 1.04 20.24
CA PRO A 283 1.49 1.95 20.12
C PRO A 283 1.54 3.04 21.20
N PRO A 284 0.76 4.13 21.05
CA PRO A 284 0.52 5.06 22.16
C PRO A 284 0.14 4.30 23.43
N ALA A 285 0.63 4.74 24.59
CA ALA A 285 0.25 4.13 25.87
C ALA A 285 -1.27 4.20 26.05
N ARG A 286 -1.85 3.27 26.82
CA ARG A 286 -3.30 3.21 27.04
C ARG A 286 -3.84 4.50 27.66
N ASP A 287 -3.05 5.10 28.54
CA ASP A 287 -3.41 6.30 29.31
C ASP A 287 -2.88 7.59 28.64
N PHE A 288 -2.33 7.47 27.42
CA PHE A 288 -1.78 8.60 26.65
C PHE A 288 -2.86 9.60 26.21
N LEU A 289 -4.13 9.16 26.20
CA LEU A 289 -5.26 9.98 25.78
C LEU A 289 -5.98 10.58 27.00
N PRO A 290 -6.30 11.88 26.99
CA PRO A 290 -7.26 12.43 27.92
C PRO A 290 -8.60 11.68 27.80
N SER A 291 -9.24 11.39 28.93
CA SER A 291 -10.44 10.56 29.03
C SER A 291 -11.67 11.12 28.28
N SER A 292 -11.66 12.39 27.85
CA SER A 292 -12.64 12.97 26.93
C SER A 292 -12.13 14.27 26.27
N GLY A 293 -12.65 14.57 25.06
CA GLY A 293 -12.58 15.92 24.48
C GLY A 293 -11.44 16.23 23.50
N TRP A 294 -10.61 15.26 23.11
CA TRP A 294 -9.54 15.44 22.12
C TRP A 294 -9.67 14.46 20.95
N GLY A 295 -9.34 14.93 19.74
CA GLY A 295 -9.21 14.06 18.57
C GLY A 295 -7.79 13.52 18.42
N MET A 296 -7.63 12.35 17.79
CA MET A 296 -6.29 11.79 17.57
C MET A 296 -6.21 10.93 16.31
N ILE A 297 -5.13 11.15 15.55
CA ILE A 297 -4.71 10.27 14.46
C ILE A 297 -3.36 9.61 14.75
N VAL A 298 -3.34 8.28 14.66
CA VAL A 298 -2.12 7.48 14.71
C VAL A 298 -1.63 7.22 13.30
N VAL A 299 -0.48 7.78 12.95
CA VAL A 299 0.23 7.54 11.69
C VAL A 299 1.16 6.36 11.91
N SER A 300 0.84 5.21 11.31
CA SER A 300 1.58 3.97 11.61
C SER A 300 2.03 3.22 10.36
N SER A 301 3.12 2.45 10.52
CA SER A 301 3.43 1.38 9.57
C SER A 301 2.28 0.35 9.56
N PRO A 302 2.14 -0.47 8.52
CA PRO A 302 1.08 -1.48 8.51
C PRO A 302 1.28 -2.64 9.48
N ASN A 303 2.36 -2.64 10.27
CA ASN A 303 2.53 -3.59 11.36
C ASN A 303 1.37 -3.49 12.36
N LEU A 304 0.65 -4.59 12.57
CA LEU A 304 -0.49 -4.65 13.47
C LEU A 304 -0.09 -4.42 14.93
N ASP A 305 1.09 -4.87 15.33
CA ASP A 305 1.61 -4.67 16.68
C ASP A 305 1.72 -3.18 17.03
N ASN A 306 1.82 -2.31 16.03
CA ASN A 306 1.98 -0.88 16.22
C ASN A 306 0.65 -0.15 16.52
N TYR A 307 -0.52 -0.74 16.27
CA TYR A 307 -1.79 -0.01 16.39
C TYR A 307 -3.05 -0.86 16.63
N GLU A 308 -3.03 -2.17 16.40
CA GLU A 308 -4.27 -2.96 16.34
C GLU A 308 -4.98 -3.02 17.70
N GLU A 309 -4.25 -3.25 18.79
CA GLU A 309 -4.82 -3.29 20.13
C GLU A 309 -5.43 -1.93 20.51
N TRP A 310 -4.65 -0.86 20.32
CA TRP A 310 -5.08 0.52 20.53
C TRP A 310 -6.34 0.86 19.72
N ALA A 311 -6.37 0.47 18.44
CA ALA A 311 -7.49 0.73 17.55
C ALA A 311 -8.75 -0.06 17.96
N LYS A 312 -8.60 -1.29 18.45
CA LYS A 312 -9.74 -2.08 18.96
C LYS A 312 -10.32 -1.46 20.23
N GLN A 313 -9.46 -1.10 21.18
CA GLN A 313 -9.87 -0.52 22.46
C GLN A 313 -10.62 0.79 22.27
N LEU A 314 -10.10 1.69 21.43
CA LEU A 314 -10.67 3.01 21.19
C LEU A 314 -11.68 3.05 20.03
N LYS A 315 -12.00 1.87 19.46
CA LYS A 315 -12.85 1.73 18.28
C LYS A 315 -12.42 2.65 17.12
N ALA A 316 -11.11 2.84 16.98
CA ALA A 316 -10.52 3.77 16.02
C ALA A 316 -10.76 3.31 14.58
N ARG A 317 -11.17 4.24 13.72
CA ARG A 317 -11.46 3.97 12.31
C ARG A 317 -10.20 4.10 11.47
N ARG A 318 -10.03 3.20 10.51
CA ARG A 318 -8.84 3.18 9.64
C ARG A 318 -8.99 4.13 8.45
N ILE A 319 -7.86 4.66 7.99
CA ILE A 319 -7.72 5.37 6.73
C ILE A 319 -6.57 4.71 5.96
N ILE A 320 -6.82 4.23 4.74
CA ILE A 320 -5.80 3.53 3.94
C ILE A 320 -5.24 4.45 2.86
N MET A 321 -3.95 4.77 2.93
CA MET A 321 -3.26 5.59 1.94
C MET A 321 -2.49 4.72 0.95
N ASN A 322 -2.91 4.79 -0.32
CA ASN A 322 -2.23 4.12 -1.44
C ASN A 322 -0.87 4.77 -1.74
N CYS A 323 0.02 4.02 -2.41
CA CYS A 323 1.21 4.61 -3.00
C CYS A 323 0.84 5.67 -4.07
N PRO A 324 1.68 6.70 -4.27
CA PRO A 324 1.43 7.70 -5.30
C PRO A 324 1.40 7.07 -6.70
N ALA A 325 0.50 7.56 -7.55
CA ALA A 325 0.43 7.16 -8.94
C ALA A 325 1.67 7.64 -9.72
N LYS A 326 1.97 7.00 -10.85
CA LYS A 326 3.12 7.34 -11.70
C LYS A 326 3.16 8.82 -12.09
N MET A 327 2.01 9.41 -12.44
CA MET A 327 1.94 10.83 -12.83
C MET A 327 2.15 11.77 -11.64
N VAL A 328 1.75 11.37 -10.43
CA VAL A 328 2.05 12.10 -9.20
C VAL A 328 3.55 12.10 -8.93
N VAL A 329 4.22 10.95 -9.08
CA VAL A 329 5.69 10.89 -8.93
C VAL A 329 6.38 11.74 -10.01
N LYS A 330 5.86 11.75 -11.25
CA LYS A 330 6.38 12.62 -12.31
C LYS A 330 6.25 14.10 -11.94
N ALA A 331 5.13 14.51 -11.35
CA ALA A 331 4.94 15.86 -10.85
C ALA A 331 5.92 16.20 -9.70
N MET A 332 6.19 15.24 -8.79
CA MET A 332 7.21 15.41 -7.75
C MET A 332 8.59 15.65 -8.36
N CYS A 333 8.97 14.89 -9.40
CA CYS A 333 10.21 15.11 -10.14
C CYS A 333 10.28 16.51 -10.75
N ALA A 334 9.19 16.97 -11.39
CA ALA A 334 9.12 18.30 -11.99
C ALA A 334 9.31 19.41 -10.95
N TRP A 335 8.74 19.25 -9.75
CA TRP A 335 8.97 20.18 -8.64
C TRP A 335 10.42 20.15 -8.12
N MET A 336 10.99 18.96 -7.92
CA MET A 336 12.34 18.81 -7.36
C MET A 336 13.41 19.39 -8.28
N GLU A 337 13.24 19.21 -9.59
CA GLU A 337 14.16 19.68 -10.62
C GLU A 337 13.70 21.01 -11.27
N ARG A 338 12.79 21.73 -10.63
CA ARG A 338 12.30 23.03 -11.12
C ARG A 338 13.45 24.02 -11.27
N GLY A 339 13.41 24.85 -12.30
CA GLY A 339 14.48 25.78 -12.64
C GLY A 339 15.66 25.16 -13.41
N LEU A 340 15.71 23.83 -13.57
CA LEU A 340 16.63 23.19 -14.52
C LEU A 340 16.04 23.15 -15.93
N ASP A 341 16.93 23.01 -16.92
CA ASP A 341 16.55 22.81 -18.31
C ASP A 341 15.69 21.55 -18.53
N LYS A 342 14.80 21.60 -19.54
CA LYS A 342 13.84 20.53 -19.84
C LYS A 342 14.51 19.17 -20.10
N ASP A 343 15.70 19.15 -20.71
CA ASP A 343 16.42 17.91 -20.99
C ASP A 343 16.91 17.24 -19.71
N LYS A 344 17.41 18.04 -18.75
CA LYS A 344 17.81 17.53 -17.42
C LYS A 344 16.63 16.99 -16.64
N GLN A 345 15.49 17.69 -16.67
CA GLN A 345 14.26 17.20 -16.04
C GLN A 345 13.78 15.88 -16.67
N ALA A 346 13.88 15.75 -18.00
CA ALA A 346 13.53 14.53 -18.71
C ALA A 346 14.48 13.37 -18.36
N GLU A 347 15.78 13.62 -18.24
CA GLU A 347 16.78 12.65 -17.79
C GLU A 347 16.51 12.18 -16.36
N TYR A 348 16.26 13.11 -15.43
CA TYR A 348 15.92 12.79 -14.05
C TYR A 348 14.64 11.94 -13.97
N TRP A 349 13.59 12.32 -14.70
CA TRP A 349 12.37 11.50 -14.78
C TRP A 349 12.63 10.12 -15.35
N LYS A 350 13.47 9.98 -16.39
CA LYS A 350 13.85 8.69 -16.97
C LYS A 350 14.55 7.80 -15.93
N LYS A 351 15.43 8.39 -15.11
CA LYS A 351 16.10 7.73 -13.98
C LYS A 351 15.09 7.26 -12.92
N VAL A 352 14.24 8.16 -12.40
CA VAL A 352 13.23 7.81 -11.38
C VAL A 352 12.25 6.76 -11.90
N LYS A 353 11.82 6.85 -13.16
CA LYS A 353 10.98 5.83 -13.81
C LYS A 353 11.66 4.46 -13.83
N LYS A 354 12.97 4.40 -14.08
CA LYS A 354 13.76 3.14 -14.01
C LYS A 354 13.80 2.59 -12.59
N HIS A 355 13.93 3.44 -11.58
CA HIS A 355 13.90 3.03 -10.17
C HIS A 355 12.53 2.45 -9.80
N MET A 356 11.45 3.15 -10.16
CA MET A 356 10.08 2.69 -9.94
C MET A 356 9.77 1.32 -10.56
N LYS A 357 10.33 1.01 -11.75
CA LYS A 357 10.17 -0.31 -12.36
C LYS A 357 10.77 -1.44 -11.50
N LYS A 358 11.76 -1.14 -10.66
CA LYS A 358 12.49 -2.13 -9.86
C LYS A 358 12.05 -2.17 -8.39
N VAL A 359 11.72 -1.02 -7.79
CA VAL A 359 11.39 -0.90 -6.36
C VAL A 359 10.07 -0.16 -6.10
N GLY A 360 9.26 0.06 -7.14
CA GLY A 360 7.92 0.66 -7.08
C GLY A 360 7.90 2.17 -6.81
N PRO A 361 6.70 2.79 -6.81
CA PRO A 361 6.50 4.22 -6.55
C PRO A 361 6.60 4.54 -5.04
N ILE A 362 7.77 4.32 -4.44
CA ILE A 362 8.02 4.63 -3.02
C ILE A 362 9.00 5.81 -2.94
N PRO A 363 8.51 7.07 -2.78
CA PRO A 363 9.32 8.29 -2.73
C PRO A 363 10.66 8.18 -2.00
N ARG A 364 10.67 7.56 -0.81
CA ARG A 364 11.87 7.35 0.01
C ARG A 364 13.02 6.64 -0.73
N HIS A 365 12.73 5.82 -1.73
CA HIS A 365 13.69 4.92 -2.36
C HIS A 365 13.91 5.18 -3.85
N ILE A 366 13.26 6.19 -4.44
CA ILE A 366 13.30 6.36 -5.90
C ILE A 366 13.98 7.65 -6.36
N PHE A 367 14.06 8.68 -5.51
CA PHE A 367 14.63 9.97 -5.87
C PHE A 367 16.16 10.04 -5.69
N ASP A 368 16.68 9.38 -4.66
CA ASP A 368 18.11 9.33 -4.34
C ASP A 368 18.74 8.00 -4.80
N GLU A 369 19.96 8.06 -5.36
CA GLU A 369 20.64 6.88 -5.90
C GLU A 369 21.04 5.89 -4.81
N GLY A 370 21.62 6.37 -3.71
CA GLY A 370 22.06 5.51 -2.60
C GLY A 370 20.87 4.78 -1.97
N SER A 371 19.80 5.53 -1.68
CA SER A 371 18.55 4.99 -1.14
C SER A 371 17.88 3.97 -2.06
N TYR A 372 18.02 4.14 -3.38
CA TYR A 372 17.57 3.19 -4.38
C TYR A 372 18.43 1.91 -4.40
N ILE A 373 19.76 2.04 -4.35
CA ILE A 373 20.69 0.91 -4.32
C ILE A 373 20.45 0.07 -3.06
N ASP A 374 20.38 0.70 -1.89
CA ASP A 374 20.11 0.03 -0.62
C ASP A 374 18.78 -0.72 -0.67
N ARG A 375 17.74 -0.08 -1.22
CA ARG A 375 16.43 -0.72 -1.37
C ARG A 375 16.48 -1.89 -2.33
N LEU A 376 17.23 -1.79 -3.42
CA LEU A 376 17.37 -2.86 -4.39
C LEU A 376 18.12 -4.07 -3.80
N GLY A 377 19.17 -3.84 -3.02
CA GLY A 377 19.86 -4.86 -2.23
C GLY A 377 18.89 -5.58 -1.30
N ALA A 378 18.18 -4.81 -0.46
CA ALA A 378 17.18 -5.34 0.47
C ALA A 378 16.06 -6.14 -0.23
N VAL A 379 15.63 -5.73 -1.42
CA VAL A 379 14.65 -6.48 -2.24
C VAL A 379 15.23 -7.81 -2.71
N ASN A 380 16.49 -7.85 -3.14
CA ASN A 380 17.13 -9.09 -3.58
C ASN A 380 17.29 -10.07 -2.41
N ASP A 381 17.74 -9.59 -1.25
CA ASP A 381 17.90 -10.41 -0.05
C ASP A 381 16.56 -10.97 0.40
N ALA A 382 15.51 -10.13 0.40
CA ALA A 382 14.16 -10.54 0.73
C ALA A 382 13.62 -11.62 -0.23
N LEU A 383 13.91 -11.52 -1.54
CA LEU A 383 13.49 -12.52 -2.52
C LEU A 383 14.21 -13.86 -2.33
N LEU A 384 15.48 -13.85 -1.94
CA LEU A 384 16.22 -15.08 -1.65
C LEU A 384 15.70 -15.78 -0.38
N ALA A 385 15.28 -14.99 0.61
CA ALA A 385 14.79 -15.47 1.90
C ALA A 385 13.37 -16.07 1.87
N ILE A 386 12.62 -15.94 0.78
CA ILE A 386 11.26 -16.51 0.64
C ILE A 386 11.31 -18.03 0.79
N LYS A 387 10.40 -18.56 1.60
CA LYS A 387 10.10 -19.98 1.81
C LYS A 387 8.67 -20.32 1.38
N ASP A 388 8.38 -21.60 1.24
CA ASP A 388 7.02 -22.15 1.00
C ASP A 388 6.00 -21.72 2.06
N THR A 389 6.44 -21.60 3.33
CA THR A 389 5.61 -21.16 4.45
C THR A 389 5.20 -19.68 4.36
N ASP A 390 5.89 -18.87 3.56
CA ASP A 390 5.65 -17.42 3.43
C ASP A 390 4.58 -17.09 2.37
N VAL A 391 4.05 -18.09 1.65
CA VAL A 391 3.08 -17.91 0.55
C VAL A 391 1.90 -17.04 0.97
N LYS A 392 1.33 -17.31 2.14
CA LYS A 392 0.18 -16.57 2.68
C LYS A 392 0.48 -15.11 2.98
N GLU A 393 1.75 -14.75 3.17
CA GLU A 393 2.20 -13.38 3.47
C GLU A 393 2.29 -12.51 2.21
N PHE A 394 2.73 -13.11 1.10
CA PHE A 394 2.80 -12.45 -0.21
C PHE A 394 1.46 -12.43 -0.93
N PHE A 395 0.68 -13.49 -0.74
CA PHE A 395 -0.54 -13.74 -1.46
C PHE A 395 -1.74 -13.90 -0.48
N THR A 396 -2.34 -12.76 -0.11
CA THR A 396 -3.63 -12.73 0.61
C THR A 396 -4.79 -13.24 -0.26
N LEU A 397 -5.51 -14.28 0.16
CA LEU A 397 -6.67 -14.84 -0.58
C LEU A 397 -7.89 -13.89 -0.71
N GLY A 398 -7.82 -12.67 -0.16
CA GLY A 398 -8.98 -11.80 0.02
C GLY A 398 -9.76 -12.15 1.31
N GLY A 399 -10.34 -11.13 1.95
CA GLY A 399 -10.93 -11.20 3.30
C GLY A 399 -10.09 -10.48 4.37
N GLU A 400 -10.57 -10.40 5.61
CA GLU A 400 -9.95 -9.67 6.73
C GLU A 400 -8.63 -10.29 7.27
N LYS A 401 -7.81 -10.93 6.44
CA LYS A 401 -6.47 -11.31 6.89
C LYS A 401 -5.54 -10.10 6.79
N LYS A 402 -5.45 -9.45 7.94
CA LYS A 402 -4.68 -8.26 8.24
C LYS A 402 -3.19 -8.50 7.95
N TRP A 403 -2.56 -7.50 7.34
CA TRP A 403 -1.13 -7.43 7.03
C TRP A 403 -0.27 -8.10 8.12
N TYR A 404 0.46 -9.16 7.76
CA TYR A 404 1.48 -9.73 8.64
C TYR A 404 2.83 -9.14 8.28
N SER A 405 3.43 -8.39 9.21
CA SER A 405 4.67 -7.64 8.98
C SER A 405 5.88 -8.33 9.59
N LYS A 406 6.02 -9.64 9.45
CA LYS A 406 7.35 -10.22 9.72
C LYS A 406 8.29 -9.81 8.58
N ASP A 407 9.46 -9.28 8.97
CA ASP A 407 10.57 -9.01 8.05
C ASP A 407 10.91 -10.36 7.37
N PRO A 408 10.85 -10.50 6.03
CA PRO A 408 11.17 -9.46 5.04
C PRO A 408 10.01 -8.93 4.16
N CYS A 409 8.75 -9.26 4.43
CA CYS A 409 7.65 -9.03 3.49
C CYS A 409 7.41 -7.56 3.06
N HIS A 410 7.63 -6.58 3.95
CA HIS A 410 7.49 -5.15 3.62
C HIS A 410 8.50 -4.63 2.57
N LYS A 411 9.52 -5.43 2.22
CA LYS A 411 10.47 -5.13 1.15
C LYS A 411 9.89 -5.43 -0.24
N LEU A 412 8.90 -6.33 -0.32
CA LEU A 412 8.40 -6.90 -1.57
C LEU A 412 6.95 -6.54 -1.90
N VAL A 413 6.14 -6.28 -0.87
CA VAL A 413 4.74 -5.91 -1.01
C VAL A 413 4.43 -4.47 -0.57
N LYS A 414 3.37 -3.93 -1.13
CA LYS A 414 2.73 -2.64 -0.85
C LYS A 414 1.27 -2.87 -0.49
N ILE A 415 0.69 -1.90 0.19
CA ILE A 415 -0.74 -1.89 0.50
C ILE A 415 -1.50 -1.33 -0.69
N VAL A 416 -2.60 -2.00 -1.04
CA VAL A 416 -3.60 -1.50 -1.98
C VAL A 416 -4.94 -1.45 -1.27
N ARG A 417 -5.54 -0.27 -1.25
CA ARG A 417 -6.91 -0.03 -0.80
C ARG A 417 -7.89 -0.67 -1.78
N ALA A 418 -8.90 -1.32 -1.24
CA ALA A 418 -10.03 -1.88 -1.96
C ALA A 418 -11.33 -1.60 -1.21
N ARG A 419 -12.46 -1.96 -1.81
CA ARG A 419 -13.76 -1.93 -1.18
C ARG A 419 -14.44 -3.28 -1.29
N THR A 420 -15.21 -3.62 -0.25
CA THR A 420 -16.15 -4.74 -0.32
C THR A 420 -17.40 -4.31 -1.11
N GLU A 421 -18.22 -5.29 -1.51
CA GLU A 421 -19.52 -5.04 -2.15
C GLU A 421 -20.44 -4.20 -1.24
N GLU A 422 -20.32 -4.38 0.08
CA GLU A 422 -21.03 -3.63 1.12
C GLU A 422 -20.46 -2.21 1.35
N GLY A 423 -19.42 -1.80 0.59
CA GLY A 423 -18.85 -0.45 0.64
C GLY A 423 -17.75 -0.24 1.69
N ALA A 424 -17.41 -1.24 2.50
CA ALA A 424 -16.39 -1.11 3.54
C ALA A 424 -14.98 -0.96 2.95
N GLU A 425 -14.19 -0.04 3.50
CA GLU A 425 -12.78 0.14 3.11
C GLU A 425 -11.91 -0.99 3.67
N VAL A 426 -11.33 -1.78 2.78
CA VAL A 426 -10.38 -2.85 3.12
C VAL A 426 -9.05 -2.60 2.41
N PHE A 427 -8.03 -3.36 2.77
CA PHE A 427 -6.77 -3.33 2.04
C PHE A 427 -6.22 -4.74 1.85
N PHE A 428 -5.40 -4.94 0.83
CA PHE A 428 -4.71 -6.19 0.57
C PHE A 428 -3.24 -5.97 0.21
N ASN A 429 -2.46 -7.06 0.27
CA ASN A 429 -1.06 -7.04 -0.09
C ASN A 429 -0.91 -7.17 -1.60
N ALA A 430 -0.10 -6.30 -2.17
CA ALA A 430 0.22 -6.31 -3.58
C ALA A 430 1.72 -6.28 -3.76
N SER A 431 2.28 -7.00 -4.74
CA SER A 431 3.66 -6.73 -5.17
C SER A 431 3.89 -5.23 -5.43
N ILE A 432 5.05 -4.73 -5.00
CA ILE A 432 5.41 -3.31 -5.11
C ILE A 432 5.36 -2.81 -6.56
N CYS A 433 5.86 -3.64 -7.48
CA CYS A 433 5.78 -3.48 -8.92
C CYS A 433 5.66 -4.85 -9.62
N ALA A 434 5.29 -4.85 -10.91
CA ALA A 434 5.13 -6.06 -11.72
C ALA A 434 6.39 -6.94 -11.70
N ARG A 435 7.58 -6.33 -11.86
CA ARG A 435 8.86 -7.05 -11.83
C ARG A 435 9.12 -7.80 -10.53
N ILE A 436 8.79 -7.19 -9.38
CA ILE A 436 8.92 -7.88 -8.09
C ILE A 436 7.88 -9.01 -8.01
N GLY A 437 6.63 -8.77 -8.42
CA GLY A 437 5.59 -9.81 -8.46
C GLY A 437 6.03 -11.04 -9.26
N PHE A 438 6.62 -10.82 -10.44
CA PHE A 438 7.19 -11.87 -11.26
C PHE A 438 8.27 -12.69 -10.54
N ARG A 439 9.21 -12.02 -9.86
CA ARG A 439 10.29 -12.69 -9.13
C ARG A 439 9.81 -13.41 -7.87
N ILE A 440 8.78 -12.90 -7.21
CA ILE A 440 8.11 -13.62 -6.11
C ILE A 440 7.52 -14.91 -6.67
N ALA A 441 6.80 -14.83 -7.80
CA ALA A 441 6.21 -16.00 -8.44
C ALA A 441 7.27 -17.04 -8.89
N ASP A 442 8.42 -16.60 -9.46
CA ASP A 442 9.56 -17.48 -9.78
C ASP A 442 10.10 -18.20 -8.54
N ARG A 443 10.12 -17.51 -7.40
CA ARG A 443 10.64 -18.08 -6.17
C ARG A 443 9.66 -19.07 -5.58
N LEU A 444 8.38 -18.71 -5.52
CA LEU A 444 7.33 -19.60 -5.03
C LEU A 444 7.16 -20.85 -5.88
N GLU A 445 7.30 -20.77 -7.20
CA GLU A 445 7.28 -21.95 -8.09
C GLU A 445 8.25 -23.04 -7.60
N LYS A 446 9.45 -22.64 -7.15
CA LYS A 446 10.49 -23.58 -6.69
C LYS A 446 10.22 -24.18 -5.33
N GLU A 447 9.39 -23.52 -4.52
CA GLU A 447 9.13 -23.89 -3.13
C GLU A 447 7.75 -24.55 -2.96
N MET A 448 6.79 -24.31 -3.86
CA MET A 448 5.41 -24.78 -3.78
C MET A 448 5.13 -26.03 -4.62
N LYS A 449 4.25 -26.90 -4.11
CA LYS A 449 3.64 -27.98 -4.88
C LYS A 449 2.57 -27.41 -5.84
N ALA A 450 2.33 -28.11 -6.95
CA ALA A 450 1.38 -27.70 -7.98
C ALA A 450 -0.04 -27.42 -7.42
N LYS A 451 -0.50 -28.31 -6.53
CA LYS A 451 -1.79 -28.19 -5.85
C LYS A 451 -1.89 -26.91 -5.01
N ASP A 452 -0.84 -26.56 -4.27
CA ASP A 452 -0.85 -25.38 -3.40
C ASP A 452 -0.92 -24.09 -4.23
N LEU A 453 -0.29 -24.09 -5.42
CA LEU A 453 -0.36 -22.98 -6.38
C LEU A 453 -1.79 -22.78 -6.89
N LEU A 454 -2.48 -23.86 -7.26
CA LEU A 454 -3.86 -23.78 -7.75
C LEU A 454 -4.83 -23.33 -6.67
N LEU A 455 -4.69 -23.86 -5.45
CA LEU A 455 -5.49 -23.42 -4.30
C LEU A 455 -5.31 -21.93 -4.01
N LEU A 456 -4.11 -21.40 -4.25
CA LEU A 456 -3.83 -19.97 -4.09
C LEU A 456 -4.57 -19.11 -5.13
N ILE A 457 -4.61 -19.56 -6.39
CA ILE A 457 -5.31 -18.87 -7.48
C ILE A 457 -6.83 -18.92 -7.24
N LEU A 458 -7.39 -20.11 -7.01
CA LEU A 458 -8.84 -20.28 -6.81
C LEU A 458 -9.35 -19.69 -5.50
N GLY A 459 -8.53 -19.72 -4.45
CA GLY A 459 -8.91 -19.14 -3.16
C GLY A 459 -8.95 -17.61 -3.18
N SER A 460 -8.37 -16.97 -4.20
CA SER A 460 -8.36 -15.51 -4.33
C SER A 460 -9.76 -14.95 -4.62
N ARG A 461 -10.06 -13.73 -4.14
CA ARG A 461 -11.40 -13.12 -4.25
C ARG A 461 -11.35 -11.70 -4.82
N GLY A 462 -12.41 -11.31 -5.52
CA GLY A 462 -12.59 -9.96 -6.07
C GLY A 462 -11.44 -9.54 -7.01
N ALA A 463 -10.94 -8.31 -6.85
CA ALA A 463 -9.87 -7.76 -7.69
C ALA A 463 -8.53 -8.51 -7.58
N LEU A 464 -8.35 -9.39 -6.58
CA LEU A 464 -7.14 -10.20 -6.43
C LEU A 464 -7.08 -11.35 -7.44
N VAL A 465 -8.23 -11.82 -7.94
CA VAL A 465 -8.31 -12.97 -8.86
C VAL A 465 -7.49 -12.71 -10.12
N SER A 466 -7.74 -11.60 -10.82
CA SER A 466 -7.00 -11.29 -12.06
C SER A 466 -5.50 -11.25 -11.79
N LYS A 467 -5.09 -10.64 -10.68
CA LYS A 467 -3.67 -10.47 -10.34
C LYS A 467 -2.97 -11.81 -10.10
N TYR A 468 -3.64 -12.76 -9.47
CA TYR A 468 -3.04 -14.06 -9.14
C TYR A 468 -2.98 -14.93 -10.37
N VAL A 469 -4.07 -14.92 -11.14
CA VAL A 469 -4.13 -15.57 -12.46
C VAL A 469 -3.00 -15.05 -13.35
N GLU A 470 -2.77 -13.74 -13.41
CA GLU A 470 -1.67 -13.11 -14.17
C GLU A 470 -0.28 -13.52 -13.66
N GLN A 471 -0.06 -13.56 -12.35
CA GLN A 471 1.27 -13.80 -11.76
C GLN A 471 1.66 -15.28 -11.68
N LEU A 472 0.69 -16.16 -11.44
CA LEU A 472 0.90 -17.55 -11.10
C LEU A 472 0.24 -18.51 -12.09
N GLY A 473 -0.86 -18.13 -12.72
CA GLY A 473 -1.67 -19.08 -13.47
C GLY A 473 -0.97 -19.63 -14.72
N LEU A 474 -0.07 -18.88 -15.36
CA LEU A 474 0.73 -19.42 -16.46
C LEU A 474 1.71 -20.51 -16.01
N ARG A 475 2.12 -20.50 -14.73
CA ARG A 475 3.04 -21.50 -14.17
C ARG A 475 2.37 -22.85 -13.94
N VAL A 476 1.05 -22.94 -14.06
CA VAL A 476 0.32 -24.22 -14.02
C VAL A 476 0.84 -25.18 -15.09
N PHE A 477 1.23 -24.68 -16.26
CA PHE A 477 1.77 -25.48 -17.36
C PHE A 477 3.13 -26.13 -17.05
N MET A 478 3.74 -25.78 -15.92
CA MET A 478 5.02 -26.34 -15.50
C MET A 478 4.91 -27.71 -14.83
N TYR A 479 3.71 -28.06 -14.38
CA TYR A 479 3.47 -29.25 -13.58
C TYR A 479 2.74 -30.28 -14.43
N GLY A 480 3.40 -31.40 -14.73
CA GLY A 480 2.87 -32.45 -15.61
C GLY A 480 1.53 -32.99 -15.15
N GLU A 481 1.35 -33.21 -13.84
CA GLU A 481 0.06 -33.64 -13.24
C GLU A 481 -1.08 -32.67 -13.56
N LEU A 482 -0.80 -31.36 -13.56
CA LEU A 482 -1.79 -30.34 -13.88
C LEU A 482 -2.07 -30.28 -15.37
N VAL A 483 -1.04 -30.44 -16.20
CA VAL A 483 -1.20 -30.45 -17.64
C VAL A 483 -2.02 -31.65 -18.08
N ILE A 484 -1.79 -32.83 -17.50
CA ILE A 484 -2.57 -34.06 -17.77
C ILE A 484 -4.05 -33.81 -17.47
N ALA A 485 -4.38 -33.27 -16.29
CA ALA A 485 -5.76 -32.93 -15.97
C ALA A 485 -6.32 -31.84 -16.90
N LEU A 486 -5.53 -30.80 -17.22
CA LEU A 486 -5.96 -29.66 -18.02
C LEU A 486 -6.31 -30.07 -19.45
N VAL A 487 -5.54 -30.97 -20.07
CA VAL A 487 -5.77 -31.39 -21.46
C VAL A 487 -7.04 -32.21 -21.63
N GLU A 488 -7.54 -32.85 -20.57
CA GLU A 488 -8.83 -33.55 -20.57
C GLU A 488 -10.02 -32.58 -20.68
N GLU A 489 -9.88 -31.36 -20.14
CA GLU A 489 -10.92 -30.32 -20.15
C GLU A 489 -10.72 -29.25 -21.23
N LEU A 490 -9.65 -29.37 -22.02
CA LEU A 490 -9.29 -28.41 -23.05
C LEU A 490 -10.26 -28.52 -24.25
N ASN A 491 -10.98 -27.44 -24.53
CA ASN A 491 -11.99 -27.41 -25.59
C ASN A 491 -11.49 -26.59 -26.78
N GLU A 492 -11.49 -27.16 -27.99
CA GLU A 492 -11.19 -26.37 -29.20
C GLU A 492 -12.30 -25.35 -29.47
N LEU A 493 -11.92 -24.08 -29.59
CA LEU A 493 -12.75 -23.02 -30.13
C LEU A 493 -12.67 -23.10 -31.65
N ARG A 494 -13.65 -23.78 -32.27
CA ARG A 494 -13.58 -24.10 -33.70
C ARG A 494 -13.88 -22.89 -34.60
N PRO A 495 -13.10 -22.65 -35.66
CA PRO A 495 -13.48 -21.68 -36.69
C PRO A 495 -14.73 -22.16 -37.45
N PRO A 496 -15.58 -21.25 -37.94
CA PRO A 496 -16.85 -21.61 -38.59
C PRO A 496 -16.71 -22.49 -39.84
N GLU A 497 -15.56 -22.42 -40.52
CA GLU A 497 -15.34 -23.01 -41.84
C GLU A 497 -14.78 -24.45 -41.78
N ARG A 498 -14.47 -24.99 -40.59
CA ARG A 498 -13.78 -26.27 -40.43
C ARG A 498 -14.69 -27.38 -39.89
N ASN A 499 -14.66 -28.54 -40.55
CA ASN A 499 -15.35 -29.76 -40.10
C ASN A 499 -14.41 -30.65 -39.27
N GLY A 500 -14.81 -30.95 -38.03
CA GLY A 500 -14.07 -31.82 -37.09
C GLY A 500 -13.28 -31.06 -36.03
N ALA A 501 -13.21 -31.62 -34.82
CA ALA A 501 -12.38 -31.10 -33.74
C ALA A 501 -10.94 -31.58 -33.91
N GLN A 502 -9.97 -30.73 -33.61
CA GLN A 502 -8.57 -31.12 -33.49
C GLN A 502 -8.17 -31.13 -32.01
N ASP A 503 -7.47 -32.18 -31.61
CA ASP A 503 -6.83 -32.24 -30.30
C ASP A 503 -5.61 -31.33 -30.25
N SER A 504 -5.42 -30.64 -29.12
CA SER A 504 -4.23 -29.82 -28.88
C SER A 504 -2.96 -30.67 -28.92
N VAL A 505 -1.86 -30.06 -29.37
CA VAL A 505 -0.51 -30.63 -29.28
C VAL A 505 -0.19 -31.11 -27.85
N LEU A 506 -0.71 -30.42 -26.81
CA LEU A 506 -0.56 -30.83 -25.41
C LEU A 506 -1.37 -32.08 -25.07
N LYS A 507 -2.53 -32.29 -25.70
CA LYS A 507 -3.34 -33.49 -25.50
C LYS A 507 -2.68 -34.71 -26.14
N ILE A 508 -2.05 -34.52 -27.30
CA ILE A 508 -1.31 -35.57 -28.00
C ILE A 508 0.02 -35.90 -27.29
N ASN A 509 0.72 -34.88 -26.80
CA ASN A 509 2.01 -35.02 -26.12
C ASN A 509 2.08 -34.15 -24.86
N HIS A 510 1.42 -34.59 -23.79
CA HIS A 510 1.39 -33.86 -22.52
C HIS A 510 2.77 -33.78 -21.86
N GLN A 511 3.70 -34.70 -22.17
CA GLN A 511 5.09 -34.66 -21.69
C GLN A 511 5.92 -33.51 -22.27
N GLY A 512 5.47 -32.89 -23.36
CA GLY A 512 6.14 -31.71 -23.94
C GLY A 512 5.83 -30.39 -23.21
N HIS A 513 5.16 -30.45 -22.04
CA HIS A 513 4.92 -29.29 -21.21
C HIS A 513 6.23 -28.61 -20.76
N PRO A 514 6.23 -27.30 -20.49
CA PRO A 514 7.43 -26.61 -20.04
C PRO A 514 7.89 -27.11 -18.66
N THR A 515 9.21 -27.17 -18.44
CA THR A 515 9.82 -27.63 -17.17
C THR A 515 10.66 -26.57 -16.48
N ARG A 516 10.84 -25.41 -17.13
CA ARG A 516 11.46 -24.22 -16.54
C ARG A 516 10.87 -22.94 -17.13
N THR A 517 10.89 -21.86 -16.35
CA THR A 517 10.44 -20.53 -16.77
C THR A 517 11.61 -19.61 -17.17
N VAL A 518 11.38 -18.72 -18.14
CA VAL A 518 12.33 -17.67 -18.55
C VAL A 518 11.60 -16.34 -18.75
N GLY A 519 11.98 -15.34 -17.94
CA GLY A 519 11.50 -13.97 -18.11
C GLY A 519 12.14 -13.25 -19.31
N LEU A 520 11.33 -12.79 -20.26
CA LEU A 520 11.79 -11.97 -21.39
C LEU A 520 11.88 -10.50 -20.99
N ARG A 521 13.11 -9.95 -20.98
CA ARG A 521 13.39 -8.56 -20.59
C ARG A 521 12.81 -7.56 -21.60
N GLU A 522 12.44 -6.37 -21.13
CA GLU A 522 12.06 -5.26 -22.01
C GLU A 522 13.18 -4.90 -23.01
N LEU A 523 12.81 -4.54 -24.24
CA LEU A 523 13.74 -4.20 -25.31
C LEU A 523 14.46 -2.84 -25.14
N GLN A 524 14.01 -1.98 -24.21
CA GLN A 524 14.49 -0.59 -24.05
C GLN A 524 15.96 -0.45 -23.55
N GLY A 525 16.67 -1.55 -23.31
CA GLY A 525 18.09 -1.56 -22.93
C GLY A 525 18.99 -2.41 -23.83
N GLY A 526 18.46 -2.85 -24.99
CA GLY A 526 19.09 -3.90 -25.80
C GLY A 526 18.82 -5.29 -25.22
N VAL A 527 18.59 -6.27 -26.09
CA VAL A 527 18.45 -7.68 -25.71
C VAL A 527 19.34 -8.51 -26.62
N THR A 528 20.20 -9.31 -26.00
CA THR A 528 21.00 -10.30 -26.72
C THR A 528 20.06 -11.40 -27.20
N ARG A 529 20.05 -11.67 -28.51
CA ARG A 529 19.27 -12.78 -29.06
C ARG A 529 19.77 -14.09 -28.48
N THR A 530 18.87 -14.91 -27.96
CA THR A 530 19.16 -16.25 -27.45
C THR A 530 18.71 -17.33 -28.45
N PRO A 531 19.25 -18.55 -28.38
CA PRO A 531 18.63 -19.70 -29.02
C PRO A 531 17.19 -19.88 -28.53
N MET A 532 16.32 -20.35 -29.42
CA MET A 532 14.97 -20.80 -29.05
C MET A 532 15.10 -22.19 -28.40
N GLU A 533 14.42 -22.41 -27.29
CA GLU A 533 14.44 -23.68 -26.57
C GLU A 533 13.02 -24.24 -26.45
N TYR A 534 12.88 -25.55 -26.68
CA TYR A 534 11.64 -26.28 -26.48
C TYR A 534 11.48 -26.66 -25.01
N GLY A 535 10.24 -26.79 -24.53
CA GLY A 535 9.97 -27.10 -23.11
C GLY A 535 10.31 -25.97 -22.13
N VAL A 536 10.40 -24.73 -22.61
CA VAL A 536 10.66 -23.53 -21.79
C VAL A 536 9.48 -22.57 -21.87
N LEU A 537 8.94 -22.19 -20.71
CA LEU A 537 7.87 -21.19 -20.61
C LEU A 537 8.46 -19.78 -20.59
N TYR A 538 8.28 -19.05 -21.69
CA TYR A 538 8.70 -17.66 -21.84
C TYR A 538 7.61 -16.71 -21.33
N LEU A 539 7.99 -15.86 -20.38
CA LEU A 539 7.09 -14.92 -19.73
C LEU A 539 7.55 -13.47 -20.00
N PRO A 540 6.81 -12.69 -20.81
CA PRO A 540 7.11 -11.29 -21.07
C PRO A 540 7.11 -10.41 -19.82
N ALA A 541 8.14 -9.58 -19.65
CA ALA A 541 8.16 -8.57 -18.59
C ALA A 541 7.39 -7.28 -18.96
N ASP A 542 7.04 -7.10 -20.24
CA ASP A 542 6.28 -5.95 -20.73
C ASP A 542 4.78 -6.23 -20.61
N GLU A 543 4.06 -5.46 -19.79
CA GLU A 543 2.59 -5.55 -19.66
C GLU A 543 1.87 -5.32 -21.00
N LYS A 544 2.52 -4.64 -21.95
CA LYS A 544 1.98 -4.41 -23.31
C LYS A 544 2.61 -5.38 -24.32
N PHE A 545 2.97 -6.57 -23.88
CA PHE A 545 3.41 -7.60 -24.81
C PHE A 545 2.23 -8.02 -25.69
N PRO A 546 2.41 -8.04 -27.02
CA PRO A 546 1.32 -8.30 -27.94
C PRO A 546 0.91 -9.77 -27.89
N LEU A 547 -0.38 -9.99 -28.10
CA LEU A 547 -1.04 -11.27 -28.36
C LEU A 547 -1.16 -12.24 -27.18
N VAL A 548 -0.11 -12.42 -26.38
CA VAL A 548 -0.05 -13.47 -25.34
C VAL A 548 0.50 -12.93 -24.02
N ASP A 549 0.09 -13.55 -22.91
CA ASP A 549 0.63 -13.30 -21.58
C ASP A 549 1.85 -14.19 -21.27
N GLY A 550 1.99 -15.31 -21.98
CA GLY A 550 3.15 -16.21 -21.95
C GLY A 550 3.11 -17.17 -23.13
N PHE A 551 4.22 -17.82 -23.44
CA PHE A 551 4.25 -18.82 -24.51
C PHE A 551 5.41 -19.81 -24.33
N PHE A 552 5.30 -20.98 -24.95
CA PHE A 552 6.38 -21.97 -25.01
C PHE A 552 6.39 -22.66 -26.37
N PHE A 553 7.44 -23.43 -26.62
CA PHE A 553 7.61 -24.18 -27.86
C PHE A 553 7.61 -25.68 -27.58
N MET A 554 6.91 -26.44 -28.43
CA MET A 554 6.92 -27.90 -28.45
C MET A 554 7.52 -28.42 -29.75
N GLU A 555 8.30 -29.49 -29.65
CA GLU A 555 8.94 -30.13 -30.81
C GLU A 555 8.06 -31.25 -31.40
N SER A 556 7.42 -32.06 -30.55
CA SER A 556 6.64 -33.23 -30.92
C SER A 556 5.17 -33.09 -30.52
N PRO A 557 4.20 -33.61 -31.30
CA PRO A 557 4.37 -34.32 -32.58
C PRO A 557 4.79 -33.44 -33.77
N GLN A 558 4.59 -32.13 -33.66
CA GLN A 558 5.04 -31.16 -34.65
C GLN A 558 5.50 -29.87 -33.96
N LYS A 559 6.37 -29.11 -34.63
CA LYS A 559 6.89 -27.84 -34.10
C LYS A 559 5.75 -26.85 -33.91
N THR A 560 5.52 -26.47 -32.67
CA THR A 560 4.34 -25.68 -32.28
C THR A 560 4.73 -24.56 -31.32
N LEU A 561 4.26 -23.34 -31.59
CA LEU A 561 4.22 -22.25 -30.62
C LEU A 561 2.89 -22.34 -29.88
N VAL A 562 2.94 -22.55 -28.57
CA VAL A 562 1.75 -22.52 -27.71
C VAL A 562 1.72 -21.18 -27.00
N GLY A 563 0.79 -20.33 -27.42
CA GLY A 563 0.50 -19.03 -26.83
C GLY A 563 -0.55 -19.17 -25.73
N LEU A 564 -0.25 -18.63 -24.56
CA LEU A 564 -1.14 -18.65 -23.40
C LEU A 564 -1.70 -17.26 -23.16
N GLN A 565 -3.01 -17.17 -23.01
CA GLN A 565 -3.69 -15.91 -22.72
C GLN A 565 -4.67 -16.09 -21.56
N MET A 566 -4.42 -15.35 -20.49
CA MET A 566 -5.22 -15.29 -19.29
C MET A 566 -6.27 -14.19 -19.43
N THR A 567 -7.54 -14.50 -19.20
CA THR A 567 -8.56 -13.46 -19.31
C THR A 567 -9.86 -13.68 -18.57
N MET A 568 -10.47 -12.55 -18.18
CA MET A 568 -11.84 -12.46 -17.69
C MET A 568 -12.85 -12.06 -18.79
N ALA A 569 -12.38 -11.62 -19.97
CA ALA A 569 -13.26 -11.13 -21.02
C ALA A 569 -13.93 -12.29 -21.77
N SER A 570 -15.15 -12.07 -22.25
CA SER A 570 -15.90 -13.08 -23.01
C SER A 570 -15.46 -13.26 -24.46
N ALA A 571 -14.55 -12.42 -24.95
CA ALA A 571 -13.95 -12.47 -26.28
C ALA A 571 -12.61 -11.73 -26.32
N HIS A 572 -11.73 -12.18 -27.21
CA HIS A 572 -10.37 -11.67 -27.50
C HIS A 572 -10.08 -11.68 -28.99
N HIS A 573 -10.92 -11.01 -29.77
CA HIS A 573 -10.59 -10.71 -31.16
C HIS A 573 -9.27 -9.95 -31.24
N THR A 574 -8.37 -10.41 -32.10
CA THR A 574 -7.06 -9.80 -32.30
C THR A 574 -7.07 -8.95 -33.57
N LYS A 575 -5.97 -8.23 -33.81
CA LYS A 575 -5.78 -7.45 -35.02
C LYS A 575 -4.54 -7.91 -35.75
N THR A 576 -4.53 -7.79 -37.07
CA THR A 576 -3.36 -8.11 -37.90
C THR A 576 -2.09 -7.38 -37.43
N SER A 577 -2.24 -6.14 -36.95
CA SER A 577 -1.12 -5.38 -36.36
C SER A 577 -0.55 -6.03 -35.09
N THR A 578 -1.39 -6.61 -34.24
CA THR A 578 -0.98 -7.22 -32.97
C THR A 578 -0.23 -8.52 -33.24
N VAL A 579 -0.74 -9.37 -34.12
CA VAL A 579 -0.08 -10.62 -34.55
C VAL A 579 1.27 -10.31 -35.18
N TRP A 580 1.33 -9.31 -36.06
CA TRP A 580 2.58 -8.88 -36.68
C TRP A 580 3.60 -8.32 -35.68
N GLN A 581 3.13 -7.53 -34.71
CA GLN A 581 3.99 -7.00 -33.64
C GLN A 581 4.56 -8.13 -32.78
N PHE A 582 3.76 -9.14 -32.45
CA PHE A 582 4.21 -10.33 -31.74
C PHE A 582 5.31 -11.05 -32.52
N TYR A 583 5.06 -11.37 -33.80
CA TYR A 583 6.06 -11.99 -34.67
C TYR A 583 7.38 -11.20 -34.73
N LYS A 584 7.30 -9.88 -34.91
CA LYS A 584 8.48 -9.00 -34.93
C LYS A 584 9.21 -8.95 -33.59
N ARG A 585 8.49 -9.02 -32.46
CA ARG A 585 9.10 -9.05 -31.13
C ARG A 585 9.87 -10.35 -30.91
N LEU A 586 9.31 -11.50 -31.27
CA LEU A 586 10.01 -12.78 -31.18
C LEU A 586 11.33 -12.77 -31.98
N ALA A 587 11.35 -12.14 -33.15
CA ALA A 587 12.57 -11.95 -33.96
C ALA A 587 13.68 -11.11 -33.27
N LYS A 588 13.32 -10.31 -32.25
CA LYS A 588 14.29 -9.57 -31.44
C LYS A 588 14.85 -10.41 -30.29
N TYR A 589 14.10 -11.41 -29.81
CA TYR A 589 14.53 -12.30 -28.74
C TYR A 589 15.28 -13.53 -29.25
N PHE A 590 14.85 -14.13 -30.36
CA PHE A 590 15.35 -15.44 -30.78
C PHE A 590 16.23 -15.40 -32.04
N LYS A 591 17.37 -16.08 -31.98
CA LYS A 591 18.24 -16.33 -33.14
C LYS A 591 17.49 -17.22 -34.15
N GLY A 592 17.56 -16.87 -35.43
CA GLY A 592 16.98 -17.70 -36.50
C GLY A 592 15.45 -17.74 -36.57
N TRP A 593 14.73 -16.90 -35.79
CA TRP A 593 13.25 -16.92 -35.70
C TRP A 593 12.55 -16.95 -37.06
N LYS A 594 13.02 -16.15 -38.04
CA LYS A 594 12.43 -16.11 -39.39
C LYS A 594 12.45 -17.45 -40.12
N LYS A 595 13.46 -18.30 -39.87
CA LYS A 595 13.57 -19.63 -40.47
C LYS A 595 12.73 -20.63 -39.68
N LEU A 596 12.83 -20.58 -38.35
CA LEU A 596 12.13 -21.50 -37.44
C LEU A 596 10.61 -21.39 -37.50
N SER A 597 10.09 -20.18 -37.73
CA SER A 597 8.64 -19.90 -37.73
C SER A 597 7.90 -20.32 -39.00
N ARG A 598 8.59 -20.67 -40.10
CA ARG A 598 7.94 -20.97 -41.40
C ARG A 598 7.05 -22.21 -41.36
N ASP A 599 7.52 -23.24 -40.68
CA ASP A 599 6.88 -24.56 -40.62
C ASP A 599 6.24 -24.83 -39.25
N MET A 600 6.09 -23.79 -38.44
CA MET A 600 5.61 -23.89 -37.06
C MET A 600 4.10 -23.65 -37.02
N SER A 601 3.36 -24.59 -36.43
CA SER A 601 1.95 -24.40 -36.11
C SER A 601 1.78 -23.56 -34.84
N TRP A 602 0.65 -22.87 -34.71
CA TRP A 602 0.39 -22.02 -33.55
C TRP A 602 -0.87 -22.51 -32.85
N GLU A 603 -0.79 -22.64 -31.53
CA GLU A 603 -1.95 -22.88 -30.68
C GLU A 603 -2.12 -21.71 -29.72
N MET A 604 -3.35 -21.25 -29.54
CA MET A 604 -3.72 -20.23 -28.55
C MET A 604 -4.60 -20.88 -27.50
N ILE A 605 -4.18 -20.84 -26.23
CA ILE A 605 -4.96 -21.36 -25.12
C ILE A 605 -5.46 -20.19 -24.28
N TYR A 606 -6.77 -19.99 -24.30
CA TYR A 606 -7.47 -19.02 -23.47
C TYR A 606 -7.84 -19.66 -22.13
N ILE A 607 -7.31 -19.11 -21.04
CA ILE A 607 -7.54 -19.60 -19.69
C ILE A 607 -8.38 -18.57 -18.95
N GLN A 608 -9.50 -19.01 -18.38
CA GLN A 608 -10.41 -18.16 -17.63
C GLN A 608 -10.60 -18.68 -16.21
N HIS A 609 -10.77 -17.77 -15.25
CA HIS A 609 -11.26 -18.15 -13.92
C HIS A 609 -12.77 -18.47 -14.00
N GLU A 610 -13.29 -19.37 -13.17
CA GLU A 610 -14.70 -19.80 -13.16
C GLU A 610 -15.73 -18.65 -13.11
N ILE A 611 -15.38 -17.53 -12.47
CA ILE A 611 -16.25 -16.36 -12.32
C ILE A 611 -16.37 -15.54 -13.63
N SER A 612 -15.58 -15.88 -14.65
CA SER A 612 -15.56 -15.18 -15.93
C SER A 612 -16.66 -15.68 -16.85
N LYS A 613 -17.16 -14.81 -17.73
CA LYS A 613 -18.04 -15.27 -18.81
C LYS A 613 -17.24 -16.11 -19.82
N LYS A 614 -17.66 -17.37 -19.98
CA LYS A 614 -17.01 -18.37 -20.85
C LYS A 614 -16.87 -17.88 -22.30
N ILE A 615 -15.65 -17.96 -22.83
CA ILE A 615 -15.38 -17.89 -24.26
C ILE A 615 -15.91 -19.17 -24.90
N SER A 616 -16.87 -19.03 -25.82
CA SER A 616 -17.54 -20.16 -26.48
C SER A 616 -17.35 -20.18 -28.00
N LYS A 617 -16.77 -19.12 -28.56
CA LYS A 617 -16.58 -18.95 -30.00
C LYS A 617 -15.11 -18.78 -30.33
N TRP A 618 -14.74 -19.10 -31.56
CA TRP A 618 -13.42 -18.81 -32.11
C TRP A 618 -13.16 -17.30 -32.21
N GLN A 619 -11.92 -16.90 -31.95
CA GLN A 619 -11.48 -15.51 -31.85
C GLN A 619 -10.82 -15.05 -33.15
N GLY A 620 -11.53 -14.22 -33.92
CA GLY A 620 -11.04 -13.68 -35.19
C GLY A 620 -9.85 -12.71 -35.13
N CYS A 621 -9.19 -12.56 -36.28
CA CYS A 621 -8.13 -11.60 -36.53
C CYS A 621 -8.58 -10.53 -37.53
N ASP A 622 -8.84 -9.32 -37.02
CA ASP A 622 -9.42 -8.25 -37.82
C ASP A 622 -8.37 -7.31 -38.43
N TYR A 623 -8.75 -6.66 -39.53
CA TYR A 623 -8.00 -5.55 -40.10
C TYR A 623 -8.14 -4.30 -39.24
N VAL A 624 -7.02 -3.61 -38.96
CA VAL A 624 -7.06 -2.31 -38.25
C VAL A 624 -7.90 -1.28 -39.00
N ASN A 625 -7.85 -1.30 -40.33
CA ASN A 625 -8.73 -0.55 -41.22
C ASN A 625 -9.24 -1.52 -42.29
N PRO A 626 -10.55 -1.83 -42.32
CA PRO A 626 -11.15 -2.75 -43.30
C PRO A 626 -10.94 -2.32 -44.77
N ARG A 627 -10.67 -1.02 -45.03
CA ARG A 627 -10.41 -0.49 -46.37
C ARG A 627 -8.94 -0.60 -46.81
N ASN A 628 -8.02 -0.92 -45.89
CA ASN A 628 -6.59 -1.01 -46.15
C ASN A 628 -6.08 -2.45 -45.95
N LYS A 629 -6.46 -3.33 -46.89
CA LYS A 629 -6.10 -4.75 -46.95
C LYS A 629 -4.88 -4.98 -47.86
N SER A 630 -3.69 -4.57 -47.41
CA SER A 630 -2.45 -4.94 -48.09
C SER A 630 -2.26 -6.46 -48.12
N ASP A 631 -1.54 -7.01 -49.10
CA ASP A 631 -1.38 -8.46 -49.23
C ASP A 631 -0.73 -9.10 -47.99
N ALA A 632 0.27 -8.44 -47.39
CA ALA A 632 0.85 -8.88 -46.12
C ALA A 632 -0.16 -8.98 -44.96
N LYS A 633 -1.23 -8.16 -44.95
CA LYS A 633 -2.28 -8.27 -43.92
C LYS A 633 -3.25 -9.41 -44.23
N LYS A 634 -3.53 -9.66 -45.51
CA LYS A 634 -4.35 -10.81 -45.95
C LYS A 634 -3.64 -12.12 -45.58
N GLU A 635 -2.32 -12.20 -45.76
CA GLU A 635 -1.51 -13.34 -45.33
C GLU A 635 -1.60 -13.58 -43.82
N ILE A 636 -1.59 -12.52 -42.99
CA ILE A 636 -1.75 -12.66 -41.54
C ILE A 636 -3.13 -13.19 -41.16
N VAL A 637 -4.19 -12.72 -41.83
CA VAL A 637 -5.55 -13.23 -41.59
C VAL A 637 -5.64 -14.70 -42.03
N ALA A 638 -5.19 -15.03 -43.25
CA ALA A 638 -5.17 -16.41 -43.74
C ALA A 638 -4.34 -17.34 -42.85
N PHE A 639 -3.21 -16.85 -42.31
CA PHE A 639 -2.42 -17.57 -41.33
C PHE A 639 -3.20 -17.81 -40.03
N TRP A 640 -3.87 -16.79 -39.50
CA TRP A 640 -4.66 -16.90 -38.28
C TRP A 640 -5.84 -17.87 -38.46
N ASP A 641 -6.56 -17.76 -39.57
CA ASP A 641 -7.77 -18.53 -39.83
C ASP A 641 -7.44 -19.99 -40.18
N GLY A 642 -6.32 -20.23 -40.88
CA GLY A 642 -5.96 -21.56 -41.38
C GLY A 642 -4.91 -22.32 -40.58
N LYS A 643 -4.08 -21.64 -39.77
CA LYS A 643 -2.93 -22.27 -39.07
C LYS A 643 -2.85 -22.02 -37.57
N VAL A 644 -3.76 -21.22 -37.00
CA VAL A 644 -3.84 -21.00 -35.55
C VAL A 644 -5.01 -21.77 -34.97
N HIS A 645 -4.72 -22.82 -34.21
CA HIS A 645 -5.73 -23.54 -33.45
C HIS A 645 -5.97 -22.83 -32.12
N GLN A 646 -7.22 -22.81 -31.67
CA GLN A 646 -7.61 -22.07 -30.49
C GLN A 646 -8.31 -22.99 -29.51
N TYR A 647 -7.97 -22.87 -28.25
CA TYR A 647 -8.48 -23.72 -27.20
C TYR A 647 -8.87 -22.89 -25.99
N HIS A 648 -9.79 -23.42 -25.21
CA HIS A 648 -10.32 -22.78 -24.03
C HIS A 648 -10.31 -23.73 -22.84
N PHE A 649 -9.93 -23.19 -21.69
CA PHE A 649 -9.94 -23.86 -20.40
C PHE A 649 -10.50 -22.93 -19.32
N VAL A 650 -11.29 -23.49 -18.40
CA VAL A 650 -11.80 -22.78 -17.23
C VAL A 650 -11.20 -23.39 -15.98
N LEU A 651 -10.53 -22.58 -15.18
CA LEU A 651 -10.02 -22.99 -13.89
C LEU A 651 -11.17 -23.02 -12.87
N THR A 652 -11.53 -24.20 -12.38
CA THR A 652 -12.63 -24.45 -11.43
C THR A 652 -12.16 -25.15 -10.14
N PRO A 653 -12.92 -25.06 -9.03
CA PRO A 653 -12.68 -25.85 -7.82
C PRO A 653 -12.73 -27.37 -8.05
N ASP A 654 -13.59 -27.83 -8.94
CA ASP A 654 -13.71 -29.26 -9.29
C ASP A 654 -12.44 -29.78 -9.94
N PHE A 655 -11.80 -28.97 -10.79
CA PHE A 655 -10.51 -29.28 -11.39
C PHE A 655 -9.45 -29.57 -10.32
N VAL A 656 -9.39 -28.77 -9.25
CA VAL A 656 -8.45 -28.99 -8.12
C VAL A 656 -8.79 -30.24 -7.30
N SER A 657 -10.07 -30.58 -7.19
CA SER A 657 -10.50 -31.80 -6.51
C SER A 657 -10.03 -33.05 -7.28
N LYS A 658 -10.14 -33.07 -8.61
CA LYS A 658 -9.63 -34.16 -9.46
C LYS A 658 -8.14 -34.41 -9.30
N ILE A 659 -7.34 -33.33 -9.25
CA ILE A 659 -5.89 -33.43 -9.05
C ILE A 659 -5.55 -34.06 -7.68
N ARG A 660 -6.37 -33.82 -6.65
CA ARG A 660 -6.18 -34.44 -5.33
C ARG A 660 -6.35 -35.95 -5.37
N GLU A 661 -7.26 -36.45 -6.20
CA GLU A 661 -7.53 -37.88 -6.38
C GLU A 661 -6.40 -38.55 -7.17
N MET A 662 -5.85 -37.86 -8.18
CA MET A 662 -4.73 -38.36 -8.99
C MET A 662 -3.42 -38.50 -8.20
N GLY A 663 -3.16 -37.63 -7.21
CA GLY A 663 -1.95 -37.67 -6.39
C GLY A 663 -2.03 -38.57 -5.13
N ALA A 664 -3.15 -39.27 -4.92
CA ALA A 664 -3.35 -40.22 -3.82
C ALA A 664 -3.22 -41.69 -4.26
N GLN A 665 -2.96 -41.92 -5.54
CA GLN A 665 -2.54 -43.19 -6.15
C GLN A 665 -1.04 -43.15 -6.40
#